data_AF-F8B1Q1-F1
#
_entry.id   AF-F8B1Q1-F1
#
_cell.length_a   1.000
_cell.length_b   1.000
_cell.length_c   1.000
_cell.angle_alpha   90.00
_cell.angle_beta   90.00
_cell.angle_gamma   90.00
#
_symmetry.space_group_name_H-M   'P 1'
#
loop_
_entity.id
_entity.type
_entity.pdbx_description
1 polymer ?
#
loop_
_entity_poly.entity_id
_entity_poly.type
_entity_poly.pdbx_seq_one_letter_code
_entity_poly.pdbx_strand_id
1 'polypeptide(L)'
;MSHTRVRAGRRGPVPAPRPGADGSVTGSVADSREEDLRAAEGHPSESPAAAEAHSGTREVNAGPAGVPAGSAFPGAAPRRDGPRRATGRAGRRRGGGSRRRRHRWDRPLRVLVVLVAAVCWPAVVGLLTVHATVQQPGYYKRALADADVYERFYSQVLTDPQIVEISDQLFAGLPVDQSLLTANLRVVVPPSSLQGVAASLAERTAGYLSGNGDTLYLRIDLRPVLANISQLASTYLADELSGAGTYPVDDVSRFTVGLLDALDQLSQGRPPASVPSITSVRLSERQADQVADAVLDRVGGLGTDEHQAVREQLVTFMRAGDLTSALAVAGPLVFDGDEAAIADLRRRVGGGTSIDLGPALTGLPESPGTMAVHAVHDLGSSGVLLAAGGLAGLMLVVFATGFVVIVRHGGSGFRLVLAGLVAAGAAGLAAGGVLMTLVGDPLAALTGPSSSLPVSVRAMVGDISSALVDQVRDNWFGFAAMPLVAAAGVTVVAAAARMLVVRAHARRRRWGTLAITSTTIVVLLWIAMPLPVTPAARYCNGSELLCDRRYTDVVYPATHNAMAASDARFLGAAQDPDLIGQLNAGIRALLIDVHHWTPPQDVEAFLRGLPPDQRATLEPFTRGARSSRPGLWLCHNICQLGALSLETELTRLRAWLDANPTEVVTLIVQDEAPASEVTGAFTRAGLGRYTLTPPRDADGDWPSLGSMVERNRRLVVLAENADVPGTFYRRFFRYAADTALDVSSPDGFDCRPGRGPGRPAAILINHWITRTASSRADAAVINRRESLLRQVEACQRAQGRLPTFIAVDFATIGDLVPTVAELNHLQDR
;
A
#
# COMPACT_ATOMS: atom_id res chain seq x y z
N MET A 1 12.89 -41.00 -50.55
CA MET A 1 12.36 -41.34 -51.90
C MET A 1 11.46 -40.21 -52.37
N SER A 2 11.38 -39.97 -53.69
CA SER A 2 10.30 -39.30 -54.46
C SER A 2 9.66 -38.00 -53.90
N HIS A 3 9.79 -36.82 -54.53
CA HIS A 3 9.15 -36.40 -55.81
C HIS A 3 7.59 -36.36 -55.74
N THR A 4 6.88 -35.40 -56.36
CA THR A 4 7.13 -34.75 -57.67
C THR A 4 6.37 -33.39 -57.73
N ARG A 5 7.00 -32.22 -58.01
CA ARG A 5 6.95 -31.40 -59.27
C ARG A 5 5.59 -30.69 -59.60
N VAL A 6 5.41 -29.62 -60.40
CA VAL A 6 6.20 -28.69 -61.28
C VAL A 6 5.31 -27.42 -61.55
N ARG A 7 5.66 -26.20 -62.05
CA ARG A 7 6.79 -25.39 -62.61
C ARG A 7 6.55 -23.92 -62.11
N ALA A 8 7.49 -22.96 -62.02
CA ALA A 8 8.31 -22.21 -63.02
C ALA A 8 7.52 -21.36 -64.07
N GLY A 9 7.90 -20.11 -64.42
CA GLY A 9 8.94 -19.20 -63.88
C GLY A 9 9.60 -18.28 -64.94
N ARG A 10 10.50 -17.37 -64.52
CA ARG A 10 11.35 -16.42 -65.33
C ARG A 10 10.58 -15.25 -66.00
N ARG A 11 11.13 -14.05 -66.29
CA ARG A 11 12.53 -13.49 -66.39
C ARG A 11 12.52 -11.96 -66.07
N GLY A 12 13.67 -11.32 -65.82
CA GLY A 12 13.82 -9.85 -65.63
C GLY A 12 13.98 -9.04 -66.95
N PRO A 13 14.51 -7.77 -66.99
CA PRO A 13 15.48 -7.16 -66.06
C PRO A 13 15.20 -5.68 -65.65
N VAL A 14 16.22 -4.98 -65.11
CA VAL A 14 16.23 -3.62 -64.51
C VAL A 14 16.61 -2.52 -65.55
N PRO A 15 16.12 -1.27 -65.40
CA PRO A 15 17.05 -0.12 -65.31
C PRO A 15 16.65 0.97 -64.29
N ALA A 16 17.63 1.80 -63.91
CA ALA A 16 17.50 3.13 -63.27
C ALA A 16 18.09 4.19 -64.25
N PRO A 17 18.02 5.55 -64.09
CA PRO A 17 18.24 6.27 -62.82
C PRO A 17 17.64 7.72 -62.62
N ARG A 18 17.86 8.25 -61.40
CA ARG A 18 18.09 9.70 -61.03
C ARG A 18 16.89 10.70 -61.01
N PRO A 19 17.05 11.89 -60.36
CA PRO A 19 15.96 12.60 -59.66
C PRO A 19 15.55 13.97 -60.25
N GLY A 20 14.56 14.60 -59.62
CA GLY A 20 14.21 16.03 -59.75
C GLY A 20 13.97 16.67 -58.37
N ALA A 21 13.95 18.00 -58.31
CA ALA A 21 13.82 18.81 -57.09
C ALA A 21 12.89 20.02 -57.31
N ASP A 22 12.86 20.92 -56.31
CA ASP A 22 12.21 22.23 -56.26
C ASP A 22 10.67 22.27 -56.12
N GLY A 23 10.20 23.26 -55.33
CA GLY A 23 8.81 23.42 -54.91
C GLY A 23 8.59 24.33 -53.70
N SER A 24 9.40 25.39 -53.54
CA SER A 24 9.33 26.32 -52.41
C SER A 24 8.24 27.39 -52.57
N VAL A 25 7.56 27.75 -51.48
CA VAL A 25 6.74 28.98 -51.36
C VAL A 25 7.12 29.68 -50.05
N THR A 26 7.17 31.01 -50.08
CA THR A 26 7.72 31.86 -49.01
C THR A 26 6.68 32.83 -48.45
N GLY A 27 6.92 33.29 -47.22
CA GLY A 27 6.12 34.31 -46.56
C GLY A 27 6.33 34.32 -45.04
N SER A 28 6.73 35.38 -44.33
CA SER A 28 7.48 36.61 -44.60
C SER A 28 7.18 37.53 -43.42
N VAL A 29 8.16 37.75 -42.55
CA VAL A 29 8.40 38.98 -41.74
C VAL A 29 7.18 39.64 -41.05
N ALA A 30 7.21 39.61 -39.72
CA ALA A 30 6.90 40.78 -38.90
C ALA A 30 7.83 40.81 -37.68
N ASP A 31 8.59 41.89 -37.52
CA ASP A 31 9.42 42.21 -36.35
C ASP A 31 8.86 43.49 -35.71
N SER A 32 8.78 43.54 -34.38
CA SER A 32 8.27 44.70 -33.64
C SER A 32 8.94 44.81 -32.27
N ARG A 33 9.62 45.93 -32.08
CA ARG A 33 10.46 46.28 -30.94
C ARG A 33 9.70 46.82 -29.72
N GLU A 34 10.44 46.84 -28.60
CA GLU A 34 10.48 47.88 -27.55
C GLU A 34 9.16 48.47 -27.03
N GLU A 35 8.92 48.35 -25.72
CA GLU A 35 8.99 49.55 -24.87
C GLU A 35 9.35 49.21 -23.41
N ASP A 36 10.01 50.16 -22.76
CA ASP A 36 10.47 50.13 -21.36
C ASP A 36 9.34 50.64 -20.43
N LEU A 37 9.25 50.16 -19.19
CA LEU A 37 8.71 50.98 -18.10
C LEU A 37 9.19 50.50 -16.72
N ARG A 38 9.59 51.47 -15.88
CA ARG A 38 10.19 51.28 -14.54
C ARG A 38 9.28 51.80 -13.43
N ALA A 39 9.68 51.47 -12.19
CA ALA A 39 9.21 52.02 -10.91
C ALA A 39 7.85 51.49 -10.41
N ALA A 40 7.55 51.50 -9.11
CA ALA A 40 8.26 52.16 -7.99
C ALA A 40 8.45 51.27 -6.74
N GLU A 41 9.27 51.75 -5.80
CA GLU A 41 9.65 51.06 -4.55
C GLU A 41 8.56 51.10 -3.46
N GLY A 42 8.67 50.25 -2.43
CA GLY A 42 7.64 50.12 -1.39
C GLY A 42 7.99 49.26 -0.17
N HIS A 43 9.11 49.54 0.50
CA HIS A 43 9.37 49.12 1.88
C HIS A 43 9.58 50.39 2.73
N PRO A 44 9.07 50.43 3.98
CA PRO A 44 9.86 49.84 5.07
C PRO A 44 9.08 48.91 6.02
N SER A 45 9.89 48.05 6.62
CA SER A 45 9.72 47.40 7.92
C SER A 45 9.23 48.32 9.05
N GLU A 46 8.48 47.76 9.99
CA GLU A 46 8.83 47.87 11.42
C GLU A 46 8.23 46.72 12.24
N SER A 47 8.90 46.37 13.35
CA SER A 47 8.45 45.41 14.37
C SER A 47 8.99 45.91 15.71
N PRO A 48 8.22 45.76 16.80
CA PRO A 48 8.76 44.87 17.84
C PRO A 48 7.69 44.01 18.54
N ALA A 49 8.18 43.02 19.28
CA ALA A 49 7.37 42.07 20.03
C ALA A 49 6.86 42.63 21.37
N ALA A 50 5.72 42.08 21.83
CA ALA A 50 5.41 41.88 23.24
C ALA A 50 4.49 40.65 23.38
N ALA A 51 4.56 39.96 24.51
CA ALA A 51 3.66 38.86 24.83
C ALA A 51 2.55 39.33 25.79
N GLU A 52 1.34 38.79 25.65
CA GLU A 52 0.49 38.45 26.80
C GLU A 52 -0.64 37.48 26.42
N ALA A 53 -1.40 37.00 27.41
CA ALA A 53 -2.28 35.84 27.26
C ALA A 53 -3.76 36.20 27.02
N HIS A 54 -4.43 35.42 26.17
CA HIS A 54 -5.89 35.27 26.19
C HIS A 54 -6.25 33.95 26.90
N SER A 55 -6.79 33.93 28.12
CA SER A 55 -8.04 34.56 28.60
C SER A 55 -9.29 33.88 28.03
N GLY A 56 -9.61 32.69 28.54
CA GLY A 56 -10.85 31.99 28.20
C GLY A 56 -12.07 32.66 28.85
N THR A 57 -13.01 33.12 28.05
CA THR A 57 -14.31 33.65 28.49
C THR A 57 -15.39 32.58 28.35
N ARG A 58 -15.77 31.96 29.47
CA ARG A 58 -16.91 31.03 29.54
C ARG A 58 -18.06 31.67 30.33
N GLU A 59 -19.27 31.58 29.80
CA GLU A 59 -20.40 32.37 30.28
C GLU A 59 -20.85 32.04 31.71
N VAL A 60 -21.41 33.09 32.33
CA VAL A 60 -22.03 33.11 33.65
C VAL A 60 -23.10 32.03 33.79
N ASN A 61 -23.06 31.29 34.90
CA ASN A 61 -24.30 30.79 35.52
C ASN A 61 -24.15 30.77 37.04
N ALA A 62 -24.94 31.60 37.72
CA ALA A 62 -24.85 31.77 39.16
C ALA A 62 -25.91 30.95 39.89
N GLY A 63 -25.48 30.21 40.90
CA GLY A 63 -26.34 29.70 41.96
C GLY A 63 -25.69 29.96 43.31
N PRO A 64 -26.48 30.36 44.31
CA PRO A 64 -26.34 29.69 45.60
C PRO A 64 -27.70 29.32 46.20
N ALA A 65 -27.70 28.24 47.00
CA ALA A 65 -28.78 27.91 47.92
C ALA A 65 -28.21 27.90 49.35
N GLY A 66 -28.83 28.66 50.26
CA GLY A 66 -28.29 28.91 51.60
C GLY A 66 -29.38 29.19 52.63
N VAL A 67 -29.81 28.11 53.29
CA VAL A 67 -30.48 27.97 54.61
C VAL A 67 -30.61 29.26 55.46
N PRO A 68 -31.81 29.51 56.02
CA PRO A 68 -31.89 29.61 57.49
C PRO A 68 -33.02 28.77 58.11
N ALA A 69 -32.89 28.48 59.40
CA ALA A 69 -33.94 27.97 60.27
C ALA A 69 -34.12 28.95 61.46
N GLY A 70 -35.34 29.07 62.01
CA GLY A 70 -35.57 29.96 63.17
C GLY A 70 -37.04 30.31 63.47
N SER A 71 -37.66 29.48 64.31
CA SER A 71 -38.65 29.82 65.37
C SER A 71 -39.61 31.03 65.30
N ALA A 72 -40.83 30.76 65.83
CA ALA A 72 -41.71 31.64 66.62
C ALA A 72 -43.03 32.18 65.99
N PHE A 73 -44.14 31.75 66.62
CA PHE A 73 -45.51 32.31 66.61
C PHE A 73 -45.62 33.46 67.67
N PRO A 74 -46.78 34.12 67.93
CA PRO A 74 -48.16 33.89 67.43
C PRO A 74 -48.92 35.16 66.92
N GLY A 75 -50.14 34.98 66.39
CA GLY A 75 -51.06 36.09 66.14
C GLY A 75 -52.46 35.71 65.59
N ALA A 76 -53.45 35.63 66.49
CA ALA A 76 -54.92 35.72 66.30
C ALA A 76 -55.66 34.96 65.17
N ALA A 77 -56.80 34.35 65.56
CA ALA A 77 -57.92 33.95 64.69
C ALA A 77 -59.11 34.95 64.91
N PRO A 78 -60.36 34.81 64.36
CA PRO A 78 -61.20 33.60 64.42
C PRO A 78 -62.18 33.29 63.25
N ARG A 79 -62.50 31.98 63.16
CA ARG A 79 -63.79 31.31 62.85
C ARG A 79 -65.01 32.11 62.32
N ARG A 80 -65.68 31.50 61.34
CA ARG A 80 -67.04 30.91 61.46
C ARG A 80 -67.27 29.93 60.29
N ASP A 81 -67.46 28.63 60.55
CA ASP A 81 -68.73 27.93 60.84
C ASP A 81 -69.65 27.76 59.60
N GLY A 82 -70.07 26.51 59.33
CA GLY A 82 -71.07 26.15 58.30
C GLY A 82 -72.46 25.94 58.93
N PRO A 83 -73.24 24.90 58.56
CA PRO A 83 -73.09 23.95 57.44
C PRO A 83 -74.44 23.58 56.74
N ARG A 84 -74.42 22.50 55.93
CA ARG A 84 -75.56 21.62 55.51
C ARG A 84 -76.52 22.09 54.38
N ARG A 85 -76.81 21.09 53.52
CA ARG A 85 -78.09 20.60 52.94
C ARG A 85 -79.27 21.57 52.69
N ALA A 86 -80.14 21.34 51.70
CA ALA A 86 -80.11 20.52 50.47
C ALA A 86 -81.45 20.70 49.74
N THR A 87 -81.44 20.70 48.41
CA THR A 87 -82.47 20.19 47.46
C THR A 87 -82.13 20.76 46.09
N GLY A 88 -82.47 20.09 44.99
CA GLY A 88 -82.31 20.67 43.66
C GLY A 88 -83.39 20.22 42.70
N ARG A 89 -83.52 20.92 41.57
CA ARG A 89 -83.98 20.33 40.30
C ARG A 89 -83.62 21.22 39.10
N ALA A 90 -83.52 20.60 37.93
CA ALA A 90 -83.59 21.17 36.58
C ALA A 90 -82.65 22.36 36.23
N GLY A 91 -81.65 22.10 35.38
CA GLY A 91 -80.72 23.11 34.86
C GLY A 91 -80.03 22.75 33.55
N ARG A 92 -80.76 22.13 32.60
CA ARG A 92 -80.21 21.52 31.37
C ARG A 92 -79.78 22.56 30.31
N ARG A 93 -78.71 23.32 30.53
CA ARG A 93 -78.12 24.23 29.51
C ARG A 93 -77.02 23.58 28.68
N ARG A 94 -77.13 23.71 27.35
CA ARG A 94 -76.13 23.27 26.36
C ARG A 94 -74.87 24.16 26.45
N GLY A 95 -73.69 23.56 26.64
CA GLY A 95 -72.39 24.25 26.66
C GLY A 95 -71.44 23.86 25.51
N GLY A 96 -71.96 23.28 24.42
CA GLY A 96 -71.15 22.81 23.30
C GLY A 96 -70.83 23.92 22.30
N GLY A 97 -69.62 24.49 22.34
CA GLY A 97 -69.18 25.51 21.38
C GLY A 97 -67.66 25.64 21.23
N SER A 98 -66.94 26.01 22.29
CA SER A 98 -65.56 26.52 22.20
C SER A 98 -64.50 25.48 21.81
N ARG A 99 -64.63 24.21 22.23
CA ARG A 99 -63.59 23.18 22.00
C ARG A 99 -63.36 22.78 20.53
N ARG A 100 -64.35 22.94 19.63
CA ARG A 100 -64.23 22.45 18.24
C ARG A 100 -63.34 23.30 17.31
N ARG A 101 -63.14 24.60 17.58
CA ARG A 101 -62.29 25.45 16.70
C ARG A 101 -60.78 25.22 16.88
N ARG A 102 -60.31 24.83 18.07
CA ARG A 102 -58.86 24.74 18.37
C ARG A 102 -58.12 23.59 17.65
N HIS A 103 -58.80 22.52 17.25
CA HIS A 103 -58.16 21.37 16.55
C HIS A 103 -57.97 21.55 15.03
N ARG A 104 -58.44 22.65 14.42
CA ARG A 104 -58.48 22.76 12.94
C ARG A 104 -57.09 22.85 12.29
N TRP A 105 -56.08 23.32 13.02
CA TRP A 105 -54.72 23.54 12.53
C TRP A 105 -53.74 22.38 12.84
N ASP A 106 -54.06 21.49 13.78
CA ASP A 106 -53.17 20.39 14.18
C ASP A 106 -52.88 19.39 13.04
N ARG A 107 -53.84 19.19 12.14
CA ARG A 107 -53.70 18.27 10.99
C ARG A 107 -52.76 18.82 9.91
N PRO A 108 -52.99 20.01 9.31
CA PRO A 108 -52.08 20.55 8.30
C PRO A 108 -50.67 20.78 8.86
N LEU A 109 -50.53 21.17 10.13
CA LEU A 109 -49.20 21.33 10.75
C LEU A 109 -48.42 20.01 10.88
N ARG A 110 -49.10 18.89 11.21
CA ARG A 110 -48.47 17.55 11.21
C ARG A 110 -48.04 17.11 9.82
N VAL A 111 -48.89 17.36 8.82
CA VAL A 111 -48.58 17.04 7.41
C VAL A 111 -47.40 17.87 6.93
N LEU A 112 -47.35 19.18 7.23
CA LEU A 112 -46.25 20.06 6.86
C LEU A 112 -44.91 19.58 7.46
N VAL A 113 -44.86 19.27 8.75
CA VAL A 113 -43.63 18.79 9.41
C VAL A 113 -43.16 17.45 8.83
N VAL A 114 -44.08 16.53 8.52
CA VAL A 114 -43.75 15.24 7.89
C VAL A 114 -43.25 15.43 6.46
N LEU A 115 -43.86 16.33 5.67
CA LEU A 115 -43.42 16.64 4.30
C LEU A 115 -42.04 17.32 4.28
N VAL A 116 -41.82 18.34 5.13
CA VAL A 116 -40.52 19.01 5.24
C VAL A 116 -39.44 18.01 5.65
N ALA A 117 -39.71 17.14 6.64
CA ALA A 117 -38.76 16.11 7.06
C ALA A 117 -38.47 15.10 5.93
N ALA A 118 -39.49 14.67 5.17
CA ALA A 118 -39.35 13.71 4.08
C ALA A 118 -38.71 14.29 2.80
N VAL A 119 -38.70 15.61 2.61
CA VAL A 119 -38.08 16.27 1.44
C VAL A 119 -36.69 16.82 1.77
N CYS A 120 -36.54 17.50 2.92
CA CYS A 120 -35.24 18.08 3.30
C CYS A 120 -34.22 17.03 3.72
N TRP A 121 -34.62 15.90 4.34
CA TRP A 121 -33.65 14.90 4.78
C TRP A 121 -32.94 14.17 3.63
N PRO A 122 -33.61 13.66 2.58
CA PRO A 122 -32.92 13.10 1.42
C PRO A 122 -31.94 14.08 0.74
N ALA A 123 -32.29 15.38 0.70
CA ALA A 123 -31.39 16.41 0.20
C ALA A 123 -30.15 16.56 1.11
N VAL A 124 -30.34 16.67 2.44
CA VAL A 124 -29.22 16.70 3.41
C VAL A 124 -28.33 15.45 3.29
N VAL A 125 -28.92 14.26 3.14
CA VAL A 125 -28.19 13.01 2.93
C VAL A 125 -27.36 13.07 1.65
N GLY A 126 -27.91 13.55 0.53
CA GLY A 126 -27.16 13.69 -0.72
C GLY A 126 -25.98 14.66 -0.59
N LEU A 127 -26.19 15.83 0.01
CA LEU A 127 -25.14 16.82 0.26
C LEU A 127 -24.03 16.26 1.17
N LEU A 128 -24.40 15.60 2.27
CA LEU A 128 -23.43 14.96 3.16
C LEU A 128 -22.69 13.79 2.49
N THR A 129 -23.36 13.03 1.62
CA THR A 129 -22.75 11.92 0.87
C THR A 129 -21.72 12.43 -0.15
N VAL A 130 -22.06 13.48 -0.91
CA VAL A 130 -21.13 14.16 -1.82
C VAL A 130 -19.92 14.70 -1.07
N HIS A 131 -20.15 15.37 0.07
CA HIS A 131 -19.09 15.92 0.89
C HIS A 131 -18.20 14.85 1.57
N ALA A 132 -18.75 13.67 1.89
CA ALA A 132 -18.01 12.57 2.51
C ALA A 132 -17.30 11.65 1.50
N THR A 133 -17.68 11.70 0.22
CA THR A 133 -17.12 10.83 -0.83
C THR A 133 -16.36 11.64 -1.90
N VAL A 134 -17.01 12.06 -2.98
CA VAL A 134 -16.35 12.62 -4.18
C VAL A 134 -15.55 13.92 -3.92
N GLN A 135 -15.85 14.65 -2.84
CA GLN A 135 -15.09 15.83 -2.41
C GLN A 135 -13.89 15.51 -1.49
N GLN A 136 -13.66 14.24 -1.15
CA GLN A 136 -12.58 13.80 -0.27
C GLN A 136 -11.49 13.06 -1.04
N PRO A 137 -10.21 13.46 -0.98
CA PRO A 137 -9.12 12.67 -1.57
C PRO A 137 -9.05 11.24 -1.02
N GLY A 138 -9.46 11.06 0.25
CA GLY A 138 -9.49 9.77 0.94
C GLY A 138 -10.48 8.75 0.36
N TYR A 139 -11.53 9.18 -0.34
CA TYR A 139 -12.50 8.29 -0.99
C TYR A 139 -11.87 7.54 -2.16
N TYR A 140 -11.24 8.28 -3.08
CA TYR A 140 -10.48 7.71 -4.20
C TYR A 140 -9.31 6.85 -3.70
N LYS A 141 -8.52 7.35 -2.74
CA LYS A 141 -7.39 6.61 -2.18
C LYS A 141 -7.83 5.28 -1.54
N ARG A 142 -9.00 5.25 -0.89
CA ARG A 142 -9.58 4.03 -0.31
C ARG A 142 -10.06 3.08 -1.40
N ALA A 143 -10.82 3.54 -2.41
CA ALA A 143 -11.31 2.68 -3.48
C ALA A 143 -10.19 2.03 -4.31
N LEU A 144 -9.05 2.73 -4.49
CA LEU A 144 -7.85 2.15 -5.14
C LEU A 144 -7.12 1.11 -4.25
N ALA A 145 -7.28 1.17 -2.93
CA ALA A 145 -6.78 0.16 -2.00
C ALA A 145 -7.75 -1.02 -1.90
N ASP A 146 -9.05 -0.77 -1.75
CA ASP A 146 -10.12 -1.78 -1.68
C ASP A 146 -10.17 -2.68 -2.95
N ALA A 147 -9.67 -2.19 -4.08
CA ALA A 147 -9.59 -2.92 -5.35
C ALA A 147 -8.17 -3.46 -5.68
N ASP A 148 -7.22 -3.41 -4.74
CA ASP A 148 -5.83 -3.90 -4.83
C ASP A 148 -5.03 -3.39 -6.06
N VAL A 149 -5.34 -2.18 -6.54
CA VAL A 149 -4.90 -1.65 -7.84
C VAL A 149 -3.37 -1.68 -8.02
N TYR A 150 -2.63 -1.36 -6.95
CA TYR A 150 -1.18 -1.26 -7.02
C TYR A 150 -0.49 -2.61 -7.23
N GLU A 151 -0.89 -3.66 -6.52
CA GLU A 151 -0.31 -5.00 -6.71
C GLU A 151 -0.87 -5.68 -7.97
N ARG A 152 -2.14 -5.45 -8.30
CA ARG A 152 -2.77 -5.96 -9.53
C ARG A 152 -2.18 -5.34 -10.80
N PHE A 153 -1.65 -4.13 -10.73
CA PHE A 153 -0.87 -3.58 -11.83
C PHE A 153 0.32 -4.50 -12.19
N TYR A 154 1.15 -4.87 -11.22
CA TYR A 154 2.33 -5.72 -11.48
C TYR A 154 2.03 -7.22 -11.65
N SER A 155 0.92 -7.72 -11.09
CA SER A 155 0.57 -9.16 -11.08
C SER A 155 -0.54 -9.57 -12.06
N GLN A 156 -1.26 -8.61 -12.65
CA GLN A 156 -2.34 -8.87 -13.62
C GLN A 156 -2.21 -8.03 -14.89
N VAL A 157 -1.90 -6.73 -14.79
CA VAL A 157 -1.86 -5.83 -15.97
C VAL A 157 -0.56 -5.97 -16.76
N LEU A 158 0.60 -5.92 -16.10
CA LEU A 158 1.90 -6.13 -16.77
C LEU A 158 2.06 -7.54 -17.36
N THR A 159 1.21 -8.49 -16.95
CA THR A 159 1.22 -9.90 -17.36
C THR A 159 0.06 -10.25 -18.30
N ASP A 160 -0.76 -9.27 -18.71
CA ASP A 160 -1.83 -9.48 -19.67
C ASP A 160 -1.23 -9.67 -21.07
N PRO A 161 -1.55 -10.76 -21.80
CA PRO A 161 -0.97 -11.03 -23.12
C PRO A 161 -1.08 -9.85 -24.11
N GLN A 162 -2.15 -9.04 -24.03
CA GLN A 162 -2.32 -7.87 -24.90
C GLN A 162 -1.38 -6.72 -24.51
N ILE A 163 -1.09 -6.56 -23.21
CA ILE A 163 -0.12 -5.57 -22.72
C ILE A 163 1.31 -6.02 -23.01
N VAL A 164 1.60 -7.32 -22.91
CA VAL A 164 2.90 -7.90 -23.28
C VAL A 164 3.15 -7.71 -24.78
N GLU A 165 2.20 -8.03 -25.67
CA GLU A 165 2.36 -7.84 -27.12
C GLU A 165 2.57 -6.35 -27.50
N ILE A 166 1.86 -5.42 -26.86
CA ILE A 166 2.08 -3.97 -27.04
C ILE A 166 3.48 -3.57 -26.54
N SER A 167 3.93 -4.14 -25.42
CA SER A 167 5.25 -3.88 -24.86
C SER A 167 6.38 -4.44 -25.72
N ASP A 168 6.21 -5.63 -26.31
CA ASP A 168 7.13 -6.21 -27.30
C ASP A 168 7.32 -5.24 -28.47
N GLN A 169 6.22 -4.74 -29.05
CA GLN A 169 6.27 -3.81 -30.18
C GLN A 169 6.92 -2.47 -29.83
N LEU A 170 6.75 -1.98 -28.59
CA LEU A 170 7.40 -0.76 -28.09
C LEU A 170 8.91 -0.95 -27.81
N PHE A 171 9.34 -2.14 -27.38
CA PHE A 171 10.72 -2.41 -26.96
C PHE A 171 11.57 -3.16 -28.01
N ALA A 172 10.99 -3.64 -29.11
CA ALA A 172 11.70 -4.38 -30.19
C ALA A 172 12.87 -3.65 -30.87
N GLY A 173 13.10 -2.36 -30.58
CA GLY A 173 14.26 -1.58 -31.02
C GLY A 173 15.35 -1.37 -29.96
N LEU A 174 15.19 -1.89 -28.74
CA LEU A 174 16.17 -1.77 -27.66
C LEU A 174 17.09 -3.01 -27.60
N PRO A 175 18.39 -2.87 -27.31
CA PRO A 175 19.34 -3.99 -27.18
C PRO A 175 19.24 -4.68 -25.81
N VAL A 176 18.03 -4.84 -25.27
CA VAL A 176 17.75 -5.27 -23.89
C VAL A 176 16.65 -6.34 -23.90
N ASP A 177 16.85 -7.42 -23.15
CA ASP A 177 15.85 -8.47 -22.97
C ASP A 177 14.61 -7.95 -22.21
N GLN A 178 13.40 -8.22 -22.72
CA GLN A 178 12.15 -7.74 -22.13
C GLN A 178 11.89 -8.35 -20.74
N SER A 179 12.39 -9.57 -20.45
CA SER A 179 12.33 -10.15 -19.10
C SER A 179 13.10 -9.29 -18.10
N LEU A 180 14.28 -8.78 -18.49
CA LEU A 180 15.07 -7.87 -17.67
C LEU A 180 14.40 -6.50 -17.49
N LEU A 181 13.73 -5.97 -18.52
CA LEU A 181 12.96 -4.72 -18.39
C LEU A 181 11.74 -4.88 -17.45
N THR A 182 11.00 -5.98 -17.58
CA THR A 182 9.74 -6.20 -16.84
C THR A 182 9.96 -6.65 -15.40
N ALA A 183 10.99 -7.46 -15.12
CA ALA A 183 11.39 -7.81 -13.75
C ALA A 183 11.83 -6.57 -12.95
N ASN A 184 12.57 -5.66 -13.59
CA ASN A 184 13.09 -4.45 -12.95
C ASN A 184 12.10 -3.28 -12.89
N LEU A 185 10.92 -3.37 -13.51
CA LEU A 185 9.98 -2.24 -13.56
C LEU A 185 9.49 -1.81 -12.17
N ARG A 186 9.35 -2.76 -11.23
CA ARG A 186 9.01 -2.49 -9.81
C ARG A 186 10.14 -1.77 -9.05
N VAL A 187 11.39 -1.83 -9.52
CA VAL A 187 12.52 -1.08 -8.96
C VAL A 187 12.50 0.39 -9.41
N VAL A 188 12.22 0.64 -10.70
CA VAL A 188 12.18 1.98 -11.30
C VAL A 188 10.87 2.72 -10.95
N VAL A 189 9.75 2.01 -11.01
CA VAL A 189 8.41 2.47 -10.63
C VAL A 189 7.90 1.56 -9.51
N PRO A 190 8.27 1.81 -8.23
CA PRO A 190 7.77 1.07 -7.10
C PRO A 190 6.30 1.41 -6.78
N PRO A 191 5.58 0.56 -6.03
CA PRO A 191 4.17 0.79 -5.70
C PRO A 191 3.91 2.14 -5.01
N SER A 192 4.87 2.63 -4.22
CA SER A 192 4.84 3.96 -3.59
C SER A 192 4.80 5.12 -4.59
N SER A 193 5.44 4.97 -5.77
CA SER A 193 5.39 5.98 -6.84
C SER A 193 4.02 5.99 -7.53
N LEU A 194 3.42 4.81 -7.77
CA LEU A 194 2.04 4.72 -8.27
C LEU A 194 1.04 5.30 -7.26
N GLN A 195 1.21 5.00 -5.96
CA GLN A 195 0.43 5.59 -4.87
C GLN A 195 0.58 7.13 -4.82
N GLY A 196 1.78 7.66 -5.02
CA GLY A 196 2.03 9.10 -5.09
C GLY A 196 1.33 9.78 -6.28
N VAL A 197 1.41 9.18 -7.47
CA VAL A 197 0.70 9.67 -8.67
C VAL A 197 -0.81 9.64 -8.45
N ALA A 198 -1.34 8.50 -7.99
CA ALA A 198 -2.76 8.32 -7.69
C ALA A 198 -3.27 9.28 -6.59
N ALA A 199 -2.46 9.51 -5.55
CA ALA A 199 -2.76 10.49 -4.50
C ALA A 199 -2.86 11.91 -5.05
N SER A 200 -1.92 12.33 -5.90
CA SER A 200 -1.97 13.66 -6.52
C SER A 200 -3.18 13.83 -7.46
N LEU A 201 -3.56 12.77 -8.19
CA LEU A 201 -4.75 12.80 -9.05
C LEU A 201 -6.04 12.83 -8.21
N ALA A 202 -6.11 12.06 -7.12
CA ALA A 202 -7.23 12.08 -6.17
C ALA A 202 -7.39 13.46 -5.50
N GLU A 203 -6.29 14.12 -5.13
CA GLU A 203 -6.29 15.44 -4.51
C GLU A 203 -6.72 16.55 -5.48
N ARG A 204 -6.23 16.52 -6.73
CA ARG A 204 -6.70 17.44 -7.79
C ARG A 204 -8.18 17.24 -8.11
N THR A 205 -8.63 15.98 -8.19
CA THR A 205 -10.03 15.64 -8.51
C THR A 205 -10.98 16.07 -7.39
N ALA A 206 -10.68 15.70 -6.15
CA ALA A 206 -11.47 16.11 -4.98
C ALA A 206 -11.43 17.63 -4.77
N GLY A 207 -10.29 18.28 -5.03
CA GLY A 207 -10.15 19.74 -5.00
C GLY A 207 -11.06 20.44 -6.00
N TYR A 208 -11.02 20.02 -7.27
CA TYR A 208 -11.93 20.52 -8.31
C TYR A 208 -13.40 20.31 -7.93
N LEU A 209 -13.79 19.10 -7.51
CA LEU A 209 -15.17 18.79 -7.10
C LEU A 209 -15.60 19.50 -5.81
N SER A 210 -14.67 20.07 -5.04
CA SER A 210 -14.93 20.94 -3.88
C SER A 210 -15.05 22.43 -4.27
N GLY A 211 -14.87 22.80 -5.53
CA GLY A 211 -14.88 24.18 -6.01
C GLY A 211 -13.53 24.90 -5.97
N ASN A 212 -12.42 24.19 -5.69
CA ASN A 212 -11.09 24.80 -5.60
C ASN A 212 -10.44 24.98 -6.98
N GLY A 213 -11.02 25.85 -7.82
CA GLY A 213 -10.50 26.26 -9.13
C GLY A 213 -11.26 25.66 -10.32
N ASP A 214 -11.32 26.43 -11.41
CA ASP A 214 -12.33 26.25 -12.48
C ASP A 214 -12.00 25.14 -13.50
N THR A 215 -10.80 24.56 -13.44
CA THR A 215 -10.31 23.60 -14.45
C THR A 215 -9.57 22.42 -13.81
N LEU A 216 -9.97 21.19 -14.16
CA LEU A 216 -9.26 19.98 -13.76
C LEU A 216 -8.33 19.50 -14.89
N TYR A 217 -7.03 19.66 -14.66
CA TYR A 217 -5.96 19.07 -15.46
C TYR A 217 -5.48 17.76 -14.82
N LEU A 218 -5.71 16.63 -15.50
CA LEU A 218 -5.21 15.33 -15.07
C LEU A 218 -3.76 15.16 -15.54
N ARG A 219 -2.81 15.50 -14.66
CA ARG A 219 -1.36 15.42 -14.91
C ARG A 219 -0.70 14.39 -14.01
N ILE A 220 0.07 13.48 -14.62
CA ILE A 220 1.03 12.62 -13.91
C ILE A 220 2.34 13.40 -13.77
N ASP A 221 2.83 13.54 -12.55
CA ASP A 221 4.16 14.10 -12.26
C ASP A 221 5.20 12.96 -12.30
N LEU A 222 6.21 13.08 -13.16
CA LEU A 222 7.26 12.08 -13.33
C LEU A 222 8.44 12.30 -12.38
N ARG A 223 8.53 13.43 -11.66
CA ARG A 223 9.67 13.72 -10.77
C ARG A 223 9.97 12.60 -9.76
N PRO A 224 8.99 11.92 -9.13
CA PRO A 224 9.28 10.77 -8.26
C PRO A 224 9.94 9.59 -8.99
N VAL A 225 9.49 9.29 -10.22
CA VAL A 225 10.06 8.20 -11.02
C VAL A 225 11.49 8.53 -11.48
N LEU A 226 11.71 9.77 -11.91
CA LEU A 226 13.05 10.27 -12.24
C LEU A 226 13.99 10.25 -11.03
N ALA A 227 13.48 10.57 -9.83
CA ALA A 227 14.23 10.50 -8.58
C ALA A 227 14.53 9.06 -8.13
N ASN A 228 13.71 8.06 -8.46
CA ASN A 228 14.07 6.65 -8.21
C ASN A 228 15.25 6.22 -9.07
N ILE A 229 15.31 6.67 -10.33
CA ILE A 229 16.42 6.39 -11.25
C ILE A 229 17.73 6.96 -10.71
N SER A 230 17.73 8.24 -10.31
CA SER A 230 18.93 8.84 -9.70
C SER A 230 19.22 8.33 -8.29
N GLN A 231 18.21 7.90 -7.51
CA GLN A 231 18.47 7.20 -6.25
C GLN A 231 19.15 5.84 -6.49
N LEU A 232 18.79 5.10 -7.55
CA LEU A 232 19.45 3.84 -7.90
C LEU A 232 20.91 4.08 -8.28
N ALA A 233 21.17 5.06 -9.15
CA ALA A 233 22.53 5.42 -9.57
C ALA A 233 23.39 5.96 -8.41
N SER A 234 22.86 6.85 -7.57
CA SER A 234 23.58 7.36 -6.38
C SER A 234 23.78 6.32 -5.27
N THR A 235 22.83 5.39 -5.09
CA THR A 235 23.04 4.21 -4.21
C THR A 235 24.23 3.41 -4.73
N TYR A 236 24.23 3.07 -6.02
CA TYR A 236 25.32 2.36 -6.68
C TYR A 236 26.65 3.14 -6.62
N LEU A 237 26.62 4.47 -6.71
CA LEU A 237 27.81 5.33 -6.62
C LEU A 237 28.44 5.33 -5.21
N ALA A 238 27.63 5.32 -4.15
CA ALA A 238 28.12 5.16 -2.78
C ALA A 238 28.66 3.74 -2.52
N ASP A 239 27.99 2.74 -3.10
CA ASP A 239 28.36 1.32 -3.06
C ASP A 239 29.70 1.05 -3.80
N GLU A 240 29.96 1.84 -4.85
CA GLU A 240 31.18 1.90 -5.65
C GLU A 240 32.33 2.63 -4.94
N LEU A 241 32.05 3.79 -4.33
CA LEU A 241 33.02 4.56 -3.54
C LEU A 241 33.45 3.82 -2.25
N SER A 242 32.61 2.90 -1.78
CA SER A 242 32.96 1.91 -0.75
C SER A 242 33.94 0.83 -1.24
N GLY A 243 34.30 0.84 -2.53
CA GLY A 243 35.26 -0.06 -3.16
C GLY A 243 36.58 0.57 -3.61
N ALA A 244 36.67 1.89 -3.67
CA ALA A 244 37.88 2.57 -4.14
C ALA A 244 39.07 2.28 -3.20
N GLY A 245 40.18 1.78 -3.75
CA GLY A 245 41.36 1.44 -2.95
C GLY A 245 41.94 2.67 -2.26
N THR A 246 42.32 2.58 -0.98
CA THR A 246 42.89 3.72 -0.25
C THR A 246 44.40 3.85 -0.48
N TYR A 247 44.90 5.06 -0.76
CA TYR A 247 46.33 5.36 -0.79
C TYR A 247 46.75 6.33 0.33
N PRO A 248 47.88 6.11 1.04
CA PRO A 248 48.29 6.94 2.16
C PRO A 248 48.80 8.31 1.71
N VAL A 249 48.41 9.37 2.43
CA VAL A 249 48.93 10.74 2.26
C VAL A 249 49.24 11.41 3.62
N ASP A 250 50.40 12.04 3.73
CA ASP A 250 50.89 12.70 4.95
C ASP A 250 50.70 14.23 4.98
N ASP A 251 49.99 14.78 3.99
CA ASP A 251 49.83 16.22 3.79
C ASP A 251 48.37 16.55 3.45
N VAL A 252 47.78 17.46 4.22
CA VAL A 252 46.39 17.91 4.06
C VAL A 252 46.16 18.59 2.71
N SER A 253 47.18 19.23 2.14
CA SER A 253 47.08 19.90 0.83
C SER A 253 46.88 18.88 -0.29
N ARG A 254 47.75 17.86 -0.38
CA ARG A 254 47.60 16.72 -1.31
C ARG A 254 46.34 15.89 -1.04
N PHE A 255 45.93 15.77 0.22
CA PHE A 255 44.67 15.13 0.59
C PHE A 255 43.46 15.86 0.00
N THR A 256 43.34 17.17 0.18
CA THR A 256 42.26 17.97 -0.43
C THR A 256 42.28 17.87 -1.95
N VAL A 257 43.46 17.95 -2.58
CA VAL A 257 43.59 17.82 -4.05
C VAL A 257 43.15 16.43 -4.52
N GLY A 258 43.56 15.35 -3.86
CA GLY A 258 43.16 13.98 -4.21
C GLY A 258 41.68 13.70 -3.96
N LEU A 259 41.06 14.41 -3.01
CA LEU A 259 39.62 14.34 -2.73
C LEU A 259 38.79 15.10 -3.77
N LEU A 260 39.26 16.28 -4.19
CA LEU A 260 38.61 17.08 -5.23
C LEU A 260 38.77 16.44 -6.61
N ASP A 261 39.92 15.83 -6.92
CA ASP A 261 40.11 15.04 -8.14
C ASP A 261 39.17 13.81 -8.18
N ALA A 262 38.94 13.17 -7.02
CA ALA A 262 37.93 12.11 -6.92
C ALA A 262 36.50 12.62 -7.20
N LEU A 263 36.14 13.81 -6.69
CA LEU A 263 34.85 14.45 -6.99
C LEU A 263 34.74 14.92 -8.45
N ASP A 264 35.83 15.39 -9.05
CA ASP A 264 35.90 15.73 -10.47
C ASP A 264 35.66 14.49 -11.36
N GLN A 265 36.28 13.36 -11.03
CA GLN A 265 36.04 12.08 -11.70
C GLN A 265 34.58 11.63 -11.56
N LEU A 266 34.01 11.70 -10.35
CA LEU A 266 32.61 11.37 -10.09
C LEU A 266 31.66 12.26 -10.91
N SER A 267 31.93 13.57 -11.00
CA SER A 267 31.12 14.49 -11.81
C SER A 267 31.16 14.18 -13.30
N GLN A 268 32.23 13.54 -13.79
CA GLN A 268 32.38 13.07 -15.16
C GLN A 268 31.82 11.64 -15.38
N GLY A 269 31.06 11.11 -14.41
CA GLY A 269 30.49 9.77 -14.46
C GLY A 269 31.52 8.64 -14.31
N ARG A 270 32.63 8.88 -13.62
CA ARG A 270 33.73 7.91 -13.46
C ARG A 270 34.03 7.68 -11.97
N PRO A 271 34.05 6.43 -11.49
CA PRO A 271 34.49 6.15 -10.13
C PRO A 271 36.01 6.35 -10.00
N PRO A 272 36.50 6.97 -8.90
CA PRO A 272 37.92 7.16 -8.67
C PRO A 272 38.58 5.81 -8.39
N ALA A 273 39.62 5.46 -9.16
CA ALA A 273 40.31 4.18 -9.02
C ALA A 273 40.95 3.97 -7.63
N SER A 274 41.22 5.05 -6.90
CA SER A 274 41.72 5.04 -5.53
C SER A 274 41.48 6.38 -4.84
N VAL A 275 41.18 6.38 -3.53
CA VAL A 275 40.91 7.60 -2.73
C VAL A 275 42.03 7.86 -1.70
N PRO A 276 42.35 9.12 -1.38
CA PRO A 276 43.40 9.44 -0.40
C PRO A 276 42.96 9.08 1.02
N SER A 277 43.89 8.60 1.84
CA SER A 277 43.69 8.30 3.26
C SER A 277 44.82 8.90 4.09
N ILE A 278 44.49 9.69 5.12
CA ILE A 278 45.51 10.19 6.04
C ILE A 278 45.74 9.17 7.16
N THR A 279 46.84 8.43 7.05
CA THR A 279 47.21 7.39 8.03
C THR A 279 47.99 7.94 9.24
N SER A 280 48.53 9.15 9.14
CA SER A 280 49.54 9.70 10.06
C SER A 280 49.11 10.94 10.85
N VAL A 281 48.09 11.69 10.40
CA VAL A 281 47.65 12.96 10.98
C VAL A 281 46.12 13.04 11.05
N ARG A 282 45.53 13.11 12.25
CA ARG A 282 44.11 13.49 12.36
C ARG A 282 43.95 14.96 11.99
N LEU A 283 43.00 15.26 11.10
CA LEU A 283 42.64 16.63 10.76
C LEU A 283 42.24 17.40 12.03
N SER A 284 42.83 18.57 12.25
CA SER A 284 42.32 19.50 13.27
C SER A 284 40.96 20.06 12.85
N GLU A 285 40.17 20.58 13.79
CA GLU A 285 38.82 21.08 13.50
C GLU A 285 38.79 22.07 12.33
N ARG A 286 39.69 23.06 12.33
CA ARG A 286 39.83 24.03 11.23
C ARG A 286 40.17 23.37 9.88
N GLN A 287 40.94 22.29 9.87
CA GLN A 287 41.29 21.59 8.63
C GLN A 287 40.14 20.72 8.12
N ALA A 288 39.42 20.05 9.02
CA ALA A 288 38.20 19.31 8.65
C ALA A 288 37.12 20.26 8.12
N ASP A 289 36.95 21.42 8.75
CA ASP A 289 36.05 22.49 8.31
C ASP A 289 36.48 23.02 6.92
N GLN A 290 37.76 23.38 6.72
CA GLN A 290 38.30 23.85 5.44
C GLN A 290 38.17 22.82 4.30
N VAL A 291 38.34 21.53 4.58
CA VAL A 291 38.15 20.46 3.58
C VAL A 291 36.67 20.30 3.23
N ALA A 292 35.77 20.35 4.22
CA ALA A 292 34.33 20.27 3.99
C ALA A 292 33.81 21.47 3.19
N ASP A 293 34.29 22.69 3.48
CA ASP A 293 33.95 23.90 2.72
C ASP A 293 34.44 23.80 1.27
N ALA A 294 35.69 23.36 1.04
CA ALA A 294 36.23 23.16 -0.31
C ALA A 294 35.50 22.06 -1.11
N VAL A 295 34.94 21.05 -0.44
CA VAL A 295 34.05 20.06 -1.06
C VAL A 295 32.71 20.70 -1.43
N LEU A 296 32.11 21.50 -0.54
CA LEU A 296 30.83 22.17 -0.79
C LEU A 296 30.88 23.20 -1.92
N ASP A 297 31.99 23.93 -2.07
CA ASP A 297 32.25 24.82 -3.21
C ASP A 297 32.15 24.08 -4.57
N ARG A 298 32.34 22.75 -4.57
CA ARG A 298 32.20 21.89 -5.76
C ARG A 298 30.78 21.34 -5.96
N VAL A 299 29.95 21.36 -4.91
CA VAL A 299 28.57 20.83 -4.81
C VAL A 299 27.55 21.97 -5.06
N GLY A 300 27.67 22.63 -6.21
CA GLY A 300 26.88 23.82 -6.52
C GLY A 300 25.39 23.53 -6.70
N GLY A 301 24.52 24.23 -5.94
CA GLY A 301 23.06 24.21 -6.14
C GLY A 301 22.21 23.98 -4.88
N LEU A 302 22.82 23.63 -3.74
CA LEU A 302 22.10 23.37 -2.49
C LEU A 302 21.39 24.60 -1.90
N GLY A 303 20.24 24.39 -1.25
CA GLY A 303 19.59 25.40 -0.42
C GLY A 303 20.32 25.63 0.91
N THR A 304 20.08 26.76 1.59
CA THR A 304 20.85 27.18 2.78
C THR A 304 20.86 26.13 3.91
N ASP A 305 19.69 25.60 4.26
CA ASP A 305 19.54 24.61 5.33
C ASP A 305 20.17 23.25 4.96
N GLU A 306 20.05 22.87 3.69
CA GLU A 306 20.59 21.63 3.12
C GLU A 306 22.11 21.68 3.02
N HIS A 307 22.67 22.80 2.57
CA HIS A 307 24.09 23.10 2.57
C HIS A 307 24.70 22.97 3.97
N GLN A 308 24.02 23.48 5.01
CA GLN A 308 24.46 23.30 6.40
C GLN A 308 24.36 21.83 6.85
N ALA A 309 23.26 21.13 6.55
CA ALA A 309 23.10 19.72 6.91
C ALA A 309 24.13 18.79 6.24
N VAL A 310 24.50 19.07 4.98
CA VAL A 310 25.58 18.37 4.27
C VAL A 310 26.95 18.74 4.88
N ARG A 311 27.19 20.01 5.22
CA ARG A 311 28.41 20.47 5.89
C ARG A 311 28.67 19.74 7.20
N GLU A 312 27.66 19.64 8.08
CA GLU A 312 27.79 19.01 9.39
C GLU A 312 28.12 17.50 9.27
N GLN A 313 27.57 16.82 8.27
CA GLN A 313 27.90 15.43 7.94
C GLN A 313 29.34 15.30 7.40
N LEU A 314 29.72 16.11 6.40
CA LEU A 314 31.07 16.11 5.84
C LEU A 314 32.13 16.38 6.91
N VAL A 315 31.95 17.41 7.74
CA VAL A 315 32.85 17.73 8.85
C VAL A 315 32.95 16.56 9.84
N THR A 316 31.84 15.87 10.13
CA THR A 316 31.82 14.69 11.02
C THR A 316 32.64 13.53 10.44
N PHE A 317 32.44 13.19 9.16
CA PHE A 317 33.17 12.10 8.50
C PHE A 317 34.66 12.43 8.30
N MET A 318 35.01 13.68 7.94
CA MET A 318 36.41 14.13 7.88
C MET A 318 37.11 14.05 9.24
N ARG A 319 36.44 14.39 10.34
CA ARG A 319 36.99 14.24 11.71
C ARG A 319 37.14 12.77 12.14
N ALA A 320 36.29 11.87 11.63
CA ALA A 320 36.42 10.43 11.83
C ALA A 320 37.53 9.78 10.97
N GLY A 321 37.93 10.43 9.86
CA GLY A 321 38.77 9.84 8.82
C GLY A 321 38.01 8.91 7.87
N ASP A 322 36.68 8.98 7.88
CA ASP A 322 35.78 8.14 7.08
C ASP A 322 35.50 8.78 5.72
N LEU A 323 36.47 8.67 4.82
CA LEU A 323 36.44 9.28 3.50
C LEU A 323 35.46 8.63 2.53
N THR A 324 35.17 7.35 2.72
CA THR A 324 34.11 6.65 1.98
C THR A 324 32.76 7.27 2.31
N SER A 325 32.42 7.45 3.59
CA SER A 325 31.15 8.08 3.96
C SER A 325 31.09 9.55 3.56
N ALA A 326 32.20 10.30 3.62
CA ALA A 326 32.23 11.67 3.13
C ALA A 326 32.00 11.78 1.61
N LEU A 327 32.63 10.90 0.81
CA LEU A 327 32.40 10.85 -0.64
C LEU A 327 31.02 10.26 -1.00
N ALA A 328 30.44 9.38 -0.17
CA ALA A 328 29.06 8.93 -0.32
C ALA A 328 28.02 10.04 -0.06
N VAL A 329 28.37 11.05 0.76
CA VAL A 329 27.55 12.25 0.99
C VAL A 329 27.70 13.27 -0.15
N ALA A 330 28.92 13.59 -0.58
CA ALA A 330 29.16 14.62 -1.60
C ALA A 330 29.04 14.13 -3.05
N GLY A 331 29.43 12.88 -3.33
CA GLY A 331 29.49 12.28 -4.67
C GLY A 331 28.15 12.31 -5.43
N PRO A 332 27.03 11.87 -4.83
CA PRO A 332 25.70 11.99 -5.44
C PRO A 332 25.30 13.42 -5.83
N LEU A 333 25.82 14.42 -5.10
CA LEU A 333 25.47 15.83 -5.29
C LEU A 333 26.35 16.53 -6.35
N VAL A 334 27.35 15.84 -6.91
CA VAL A 334 28.14 16.30 -8.07
C VAL A 334 27.96 15.43 -9.33
N PHE A 335 27.15 14.36 -9.25
CA PHE A 335 27.05 13.34 -10.30
C PHE A 335 26.12 13.75 -11.46
N ASP A 336 26.70 14.18 -12.58
CA ASP A 336 25.97 14.67 -13.78
C ASP A 336 25.45 13.53 -14.69
N GLY A 337 25.75 12.27 -14.36
CA GLY A 337 25.35 11.10 -15.17
C GLY A 337 23.83 10.90 -15.24
N ASP A 338 23.13 11.17 -14.14
CA ASP A 338 21.67 11.13 -14.10
C ASP A 338 21.05 12.31 -14.83
N GLU A 339 21.58 13.52 -14.70
CA GLU A 339 21.11 14.70 -15.44
C GLU A 339 21.15 14.45 -16.95
N ALA A 340 22.21 13.84 -17.48
CA ALA A 340 22.29 13.48 -18.90
C ALA A 340 21.25 12.44 -19.34
N ALA A 341 21.04 11.37 -18.56
CA ALA A 341 20.06 10.33 -18.86
C ALA A 341 18.61 10.83 -18.72
N ILE A 342 18.34 11.60 -17.66
CA ILE A 342 17.06 12.25 -17.40
C ILE A 342 16.80 13.34 -18.45
N ALA A 343 17.82 14.06 -18.94
CA ALA A 343 17.67 15.00 -20.06
C ALA A 343 17.30 14.29 -21.37
N ASP A 344 17.91 13.14 -21.69
CA ASP A 344 17.49 12.37 -22.87
C ASP A 344 16.06 11.84 -22.75
N LEU A 345 15.68 11.33 -21.57
CA LEU A 345 14.32 10.89 -21.30
C LEU A 345 13.31 12.06 -21.35
N ARG A 346 13.62 13.21 -20.75
CA ARG A 346 12.84 14.46 -20.86
C ARG A 346 12.65 14.86 -22.33
N ARG A 347 13.71 14.81 -23.16
CA ARG A 347 13.60 15.08 -24.61
C ARG A 347 12.65 14.12 -25.32
N ARG A 348 12.71 12.82 -25.02
CA ARG A 348 11.81 11.80 -25.58
C ARG A 348 10.35 11.96 -25.12
N VAL A 349 10.14 12.46 -23.90
CA VAL A 349 8.82 12.74 -23.29
C VAL A 349 8.34 14.17 -23.60
N GLY A 350 8.86 14.81 -24.66
CA GLY A 350 8.36 16.10 -25.16
C GLY A 350 8.78 17.32 -24.32
N GLY A 351 9.82 17.20 -23.49
CA GLY A 351 10.40 18.27 -22.68
C GLY A 351 9.78 18.47 -21.30
N GLY A 352 8.67 17.81 -20.99
CA GLY A 352 7.96 17.94 -19.71
C GLY A 352 8.45 16.97 -18.63
N THR A 353 8.35 17.40 -17.37
CA THR A 353 8.35 16.51 -16.19
C THR A 353 6.95 16.00 -15.85
N SER A 354 5.93 16.31 -16.65
CA SER A 354 4.55 15.86 -16.47
C SER A 354 3.93 15.32 -17.75
N ILE A 355 3.15 14.24 -17.63
CA ILE A 355 2.31 13.70 -18.72
C ILE A 355 0.88 14.20 -18.51
N ASP A 356 0.32 14.88 -19.52
CA ASP A 356 -1.08 15.31 -19.55
C ASP A 356 -1.95 14.16 -20.08
N LEU A 357 -2.90 13.67 -19.28
CA LEU A 357 -3.74 12.51 -19.60
C LEU A 357 -4.91 12.81 -20.54
N GLY A 358 -4.95 14.00 -21.14
CA GLY A 358 -6.01 14.45 -22.06
C GLY A 358 -6.29 15.94 -21.97
N PRO A 359 -7.29 16.45 -22.71
CA PRO A 359 -7.79 17.80 -22.54
C PRO A 359 -8.38 18.00 -21.13
N ALA A 360 -8.39 19.24 -20.65
CA ALA A 360 -9.08 19.58 -19.40
C ALA A 360 -10.57 19.21 -19.49
N LEU A 361 -11.17 18.83 -18.35
CA LEU A 361 -12.57 18.37 -18.28
C LEU A 361 -13.60 19.37 -18.82
N THR A 362 -13.27 20.67 -18.81
CA THR A 362 -14.05 21.77 -19.42
C THR A 362 -14.10 21.75 -20.95
N GLY A 363 -13.31 20.89 -21.60
CA GLY A 363 -13.31 20.69 -23.06
C GLY A 363 -13.96 19.38 -23.53
N LEU A 364 -14.59 18.61 -22.64
CA LEU A 364 -15.33 17.39 -23.01
C LEU A 364 -16.74 17.71 -23.56
N PRO A 365 -17.31 16.86 -24.43
CA PRO A 365 -18.68 17.02 -24.89
C PRO A 365 -19.72 17.03 -23.75
N GLU A 366 -20.82 17.75 -23.95
CA GLU A 366 -21.96 17.71 -23.03
C GLU A 366 -22.55 16.30 -22.96
N SER A 367 -22.68 15.79 -21.74
CA SER A 367 -23.21 14.46 -21.43
C SER A 367 -23.85 14.47 -20.03
N PRO A 368 -24.69 13.49 -19.68
CA PRO A 368 -25.22 13.36 -18.32
C PRO A 368 -24.11 13.29 -17.24
N GLY A 369 -22.96 12.68 -17.56
CA GLY A 369 -21.81 12.60 -16.67
C GLY A 369 -21.09 13.93 -16.47
N THR A 370 -20.81 14.67 -17.55
CA THR A 370 -20.16 15.99 -17.45
C THR A 370 -21.07 17.01 -16.78
N MET A 371 -22.39 17.00 -17.04
CA MET A 371 -23.35 17.81 -16.29
C MET A 371 -23.38 17.47 -14.79
N ALA A 372 -23.29 16.19 -14.41
CA ALA A 372 -23.23 15.80 -13.00
C ALA A 372 -21.93 16.24 -12.31
N VAL A 373 -20.79 16.17 -13.01
CA VAL A 373 -19.49 16.67 -12.53
C VAL A 373 -19.53 18.19 -12.29
N HIS A 374 -20.05 18.97 -13.23
CA HIS A 374 -20.21 20.42 -13.06
C HIS A 374 -21.20 20.75 -11.92
N ALA A 375 -22.33 20.05 -11.81
CA ALA A 375 -23.28 20.25 -10.72
C ALA A 375 -22.67 19.96 -9.32
N VAL A 376 -21.72 19.02 -9.21
CA VAL A 376 -20.97 18.78 -7.95
C VAL A 376 -19.94 19.88 -7.70
N HIS A 377 -19.24 20.35 -8.73
CA HIS A 377 -18.29 21.47 -8.64
C HIS A 377 -18.97 22.78 -8.18
N ASP A 378 -20.09 23.15 -8.81
CA ASP A 378 -20.88 24.35 -8.49
C ASP A 378 -21.45 24.29 -7.05
N LEU A 379 -21.84 23.10 -6.62
CA LEU A 379 -22.28 22.83 -5.24
C LEU A 379 -21.11 22.93 -4.24
N GLY A 380 -19.91 22.51 -4.66
CA GLY A 380 -18.64 22.69 -3.96
C GLY A 380 -18.34 24.16 -3.69
N SER A 381 -18.23 24.97 -4.76
CA SER A 381 -17.95 26.41 -4.67
C SER A 381 -19.04 27.19 -3.93
N SER A 382 -20.29 26.73 -3.98
CA SER A 382 -21.41 27.26 -3.19
C SER A 382 -21.41 26.85 -1.71
N GLY A 383 -20.52 25.94 -1.29
CA GLY A 383 -20.36 25.49 0.09
C GLY A 383 -21.38 24.42 0.52
N VAL A 384 -21.17 23.15 0.10
CA VAL A 384 -22.04 21.99 0.41
C VAL A 384 -22.50 21.91 1.87
N LEU A 385 -21.59 22.12 2.84
CA LEU A 385 -21.90 22.05 4.26
C LEU A 385 -22.83 23.18 4.73
N LEU A 386 -22.78 24.37 4.11
CA LEU A 386 -23.71 25.47 4.40
C LEU A 386 -25.10 25.16 3.85
N ALA A 387 -25.20 24.57 2.65
CA ALA A 387 -26.48 24.11 2.09
C ALA A 387 -27.10 22.99 2.95
N ALA A 388 -26.30 22.00 3.37
CA ALA A 388 -26.74 20.91 4.24
C ALA A 388 -27.17 21.43 5.63
N GLY A 389 -26.37 22.32 6.23
CA GLY A 389 -26.67 22.98 7.50
C GLY A 389 -27.94 23.85 7.43
N GLY A 390 -28.15 24.57 6.32
CA GLY A 390 -29.36 25.36 6.08
C GLY A 390 -30.63 24.51 6.00
N LEU A 391 -30.60 23.40 5.25
CA LEU A 391 -31.72 22.47 5.16
C LEU A 391 -32.00 21.74 6.49
N ALA A 392 -30.96 21.32 7.20
CA ALA A 392 -31.08 20.72 8.53
C ALA A 392 -31.62 21.74 9.57
N GLY A 393 -31.17 22.99 9.51
CA GLY A 393 -31.65 24.09 10.34
C GLY A 393 -33.12 24.45 10.08
N LEU A 394 -33.54 24.52 8.80
CA LEU A 394 -34.94 24.67 8.41
C LEU A 394 -35.81 23.55 8.98
N MET A 395 -35.35 22.29 8.86
CA MET A 395 -36.04 21.13 9.43
C MET A 395 -36.14 21.22 10.96
N LEU A 396 -35.07 21.63 11.66
CA LEU A 396 -35.05 21.84 13.10
C LEU A 396 -36.05 22.93 13.55
N VAL A 397 -36.09 24.07 12.86
CA VAL A 397 -37.02 25.18 13.14
C VAL A 397 -38.48 24.74 12.94
N VAL A 398 -38.76 23.99 11.87
CA VAL A 398 -40.09 23.42 11.60
C VAL A 398 -40.49 22.40 12.68
N PHE A 399 -39.57 21.53 13.13
CA PHE A 399 -39.82 20.62 14.25
C PHE A 399 -40.10 21.36 15.57
N ALA A 400 -39.26 22.34 15.94
CA ALA A 400 -39.39 23.09 17.19
C ALA A 400 -40.71 23.90 17.22
N THR A 401 -41.02 24.60 16.12
CA THR A 401 -42.26 25.36 15.96
C THR A 401 -43.48 24.44 16.03
N GLY A 402 -43.46 23.32 15.30
CA GLY A 402 -44.51 22.31 15.33
C GLY A 402 -44.73 21.70 16.71
N PHE A 403 -43.65 21.40 17.44
CA PHE A 403 -43.69 20.88 18.80
C PHE A 403 -44.35 21.88 19.77
N VAL A 404 -43.89 23.15 19.78
CA VAL A 404 -44.41 24.20 20.67
C VAL A 404 -45.91 24.46 20.40
N VAL A 405 -46.33 24.52 19.13
CA VAL A 405 -47.74 24.74 18.78
C VAL A 405 -48.61 23.56 19.22
N ILE A 406 -48.20 22.31 18.95
CA ILE A 406 -48.98 21.12 19.33
C ILE A 406 -49.08 20.96 20.85
N VAL A 407 -47.98 21.20 21.60
CA VAL A 407 -48.00 21.15 23.07
C VAL A 407 -48.92 22.23 23.65
N ARG A 408 -48.88 23.47 23.12
CA ARG A 408 -49.81 24.55 23.50
C ARG A 408 -51.29 24.22 23.22
N HIS A 409 -51.57 23.33 22.26
CA HIS A 409 -52.93 22.86 21.97
C HIS A 409 -53.33 21.57 22.75
N GLY A 410 -52.47 21.09 23.66
CA GLY A 410 -52.73 19.89 24.46
C GLY A 410 -52.45 18.56 23.73
N GLY A 411 -51.76 18.62 22.58
CA GLY A 411 -51.32 17.44 21.85
C GLY A 411 -49.96 16.93 22.30
N SER A 412 -49.68 15.65 22.02
CA SER A 412 -48.38 15.04 22.31
C SER A 412 -47.36 15.42 21.23
N GLY A 413 -46.64 16.54 21.44
CA GLY A 413 -45.56 17.00 20.54
C GLY A 413 -44.48 15.94 20.28
N PHE A 414 -44.24 15.06 21.25
CA PHE A 414 -43.40 13.86 21.10
C PHE A 414 -43.78 13.00 19.87
N ARG A 415 -45.09 12.81 19.61
CA ARG A 415 -45.55 12.00 18.46
C ARG A 415 -45.34 12.71 17.12
N LEU A 416 -45.25 14.05 17.10
CA LEU A 416 -44.90 14.81 15.90
C LEU A 416 -43.43 14.57 15.54
N VAL A 417 -42.53 14.78 16.51
CA VAL A 417 -41.09 14.60 16.31
C VAL A 417 -40.77 13.17 15.88
N LEU A 418 -41.35 12.17 16.57
CA LEU A 418 -41.19 10.77 16.20
C LEU A 418 -41.69 10.45 14.78
N ALA A 419 -42.87 10.97 14.39
CA ALA A 419 -43.40 10.74 13.05
C ALA A 419 -42.55 11.40 11.95
N GLY A 420 -42.03 12.60 12.18
CA GLY A 420 -41.15 13.27 11.22
C GLY A 420 -39.77 12.64 11.13
N LEU A 421 -39.18 12.17 12.24
CA LEU A 421 -37.92 11.42 12.22
C LEU A 421 -38.04 10.09 11.45
N VAL A 422 -39.13 9.35 11.68
CA VAL A 422 -39.42 8.12 10.92
C VAL A 422 -39.65 8.42 9.43
N ALA A 423 -40.37 9.51 9.11
CA ALA A 423 -40.58 9.92 7.72
C ALA A 423 -39.30 10.38 7.02
N ALA A 424 -38.43 11.15 7.68
CA ALA A 424 -37.12 11.56 7.17
C ALA A 424 -36.24 10.36 6.83
N GLY A 425 -36.10 9.41 7.77
CA GLY A 425 -35.30 8.22 7.56
C GLY A 425 -35.86 7.31 6.47
N ALA A 426 -37.17 7.03 6.50
CA ALA A 426 -37.82 6.21 5.47
C ALA A 426 -37.72 6.84 4.06
N ALA A 427 -37.88 8.16 3.95
CA ALA A 427 -37.70 8.88 2.70
C ALA A 427 -36.23 8.86 2.22
N GLY A 428 -35.26 9.01 3.13
CA GLY A 428 -33.83 8.92 2.79
C GLY A 428 -33.43 7.53 2.28
N LEU A 429 -33.92 6.47 2.93
CA LEU A 429 -33.69 5.09 2.47
C LEU A 429 -34.34 4.82 1.11
N ALA A 430 -35.60 5.25 0.92
CA ALA A 430 -36.31 5.07 -0.34
C ALA A 430 -35.68 5.87 -1.49
N ALA A 431 -35.27 7.11 -1.24
CA ALA A 431 -34.57 7.95 -2.20
C ALA A 431 -33.22 7.35 -2.61
N GLY A 432 -32.47 6.77 -1.66
CA GLY A 432 -31.22 6.05 -1.94
C GLY A 432 -31.44 4.84 -2.84
N GLY A 433 -32.42 3.98 -2.51
CA GLY A 433 -32.78 2.83 -3.33
C GLY A 433 -33.14 3.21 -4.77
N VAL A 434 -33.93 4.27 -4.96
CA VAL A 434 -34.29 4.78 -6.30
C VAL A 434 -33.07 5.39 -7.01
N LEU A 435 -32.28 6.23 -6.33
CA LEU A 435 -31.11 6.90 -6.92
C LEU A 435 -30.09 5.89 -7.44
N MET A 436 -29.78 4.85 -6.66
CA MET A 436 -28.84 3.80 -7.06
C MET A 436 -29.31 3.01 -8.29
N THR A 437 -30.63 2.85 -8.50
CA THR A 437 -31.18 2.26 -9.74
C THR A 437 -31.18 3.20 -10.95
N LEU A 438 -30.97 4.51 -10.75
CA LEU A 438 -30.99 5.52 -11.81
C LEU A 438 -29.59 5.99 -12.25
N VAL A 439 -28.60 5.96 -11.35
CA VAL A 439 -27.23 6.44 -11.64
C VAL A 439 -26.40 5.40 -12.42
N GLY A 440 -26.57 4.10 -12.12
CA GLY A 440 -25.83 3.01 -12.77
C GLY A 440 -24.35 2.94 -12.38
N ASP A 441 -23.59 2.09 -13.07
CA ASP A 441 -22.11 2.06 -13.01
C ASP A 441 -21.55 3.22 -13.85
N PRO A 442 -20.87 4.22 -13.24
CA PRO A 442 -20.32 5.37 -13.98
C PRO A 442 -19.19 4.98 -14.95
N LEU A 443 -18.57 3.81 -14.77
CA LEU A 443 -17.51 3.28 -15.64
C LEU A 443 -18.00 2.17 -16.58
N ALA A 444 -19.32 1.96 -16.70
CA ALA A 444 -19.96 0.94 -17.56
C ALA A 444 -19.45 0.94 -19.02
N ALA A 445 -19.08 2.11 -19.55
CA ALA A 445 -18.53 2.26 -20.89
C ALA A 445 -17.10 1.68 -21.05
N LEU A 446 -16.33 1.64 -19.95
CA LEU A 446 -14.97 1.08 -19.89
C LEU A 446 -14.96 -0.38 -19.43
N THR A 447 -15.92 -0.78 -18.59
CA THR A 447 -16.05 -2.14 -18.03
C THR A 447 -16.86 -3.08 -18.94
N GLY A 448 -17.74 -2.54 -19.79
CA GLY A 448 -18.70 -3.30 -20.58
C GLY A 448 -18.11 -4.21 -21.68
N PRO A 449 -18.93 -5.08 -22.30
CA PRO A 449 -18.47 -6.05 -23.30
C PRO A 449 -17.80 -5.41 -24.53
N SER A 450 -18.27 -4.22 -24.94
CA SER A 450 -17.76 -3.44 -26.07
C SER A 450 -16.48 -2.66 -25.80
N SER A 451 -15.92 -2.74 -24.59
CA SER A 451 -14.66 -2.06 -24.25
C SER A 451 -13.48 -2.64 -25.03
N SER A 452 -12.61 -1.77 -25.52
CA SER A 452 -11.33 -2.12 -26.15
C SER A 452 -10.19 -2.34 -25.14
N LEU A 453 -10.43 -2.13 -23.84
CA LEU A 453 -9.43 -2.34 -22.80
C LEU A 453 -9.12 -3.85 -22.60
N PRO A 454 -7.84 -4.22 -22.37
CA PRO A 454 -7.47 -5.58 -21.99
C PRO A 454 -8.22 -6.10 -20.77
N VAL A 455 -8.34 -7.42 -20.65
CA VAL A 455 -9.24 -8.05 -19.66
C VAL A 455 -8.80 -7.74 -18.23
N SER A 456 -7.50 -7.74 -17.95
CA SER A 456 -6.92 -7.33 -16.65
C SER A 456 -7.33 -5.91 -16.26
N VAL A 457 -7.09 -4.94 -17.15
CA VAL A 457 -7.41 -3.51 -16.97
C VAL A 457 -8.90 -3.32 -16.79
N ARG A 458 -9.72 -4.00 -17.60
CA ARG A 458 -11.19 -3.93 -17.56
C ARG A 458 -11.75 -4.44 -16.22
N ALA A 459 -11.23 -5.55 -15.70
CA ALA A 459 -11.59 -6.09 -14.39
C ALA A 459 -11.19 -5.11 -13.28
N MET A 460 -9.93 -4.66 -13.27
CA MET A 460 -9.42 -3.71 -12.28
C MET A 460 -10.22 -2.39 -12.25
N VAL A 461 -10.59 -1.85 -13.41
CA VAL A 461 -11.46 -0.67 -13.52
C VAL A 461 -12.89 -0.94 -13.01
N GLY A 462 -13.41 -2.15 -13.21
CA GLY A 462 -14.71 -2.57 -12.65
C GLY A 462 -14.72 -2.70 -11.14
N ASP A 463 -13.64 -3.22 -10.56
CA ASP A 463 -13.51 -3.34 -9.10
C ASP A 463 -13.31 -1.96 -8.45
N ILE A 464 -12.54 -1.06 -9.08
CA ILE A 464 -12.46 0.35 -8.67
C ILE A 464 -13.86 1.01 -8.71
N SER A 465 -14.62 0.82 -9.80
CA SER A 465 -15.98 1.38 -9.91
C SER A 465 -16.90 0.85 -8.80
N SER A 466 -16.81 -0.45 -8.52
CA SER A 466 -17.58 -1.12 -7.48
C SER A 466 -17.24 -0.56 -6.10
N ALA A 467 -15.95 -0.43 -5.75
CA ALA A 467 -15.51 0.15 -4.48
C ALA A 467 -15.91 1.63 -4.31
N LEU A 468 -15.89 2.41 -5.40
CA LEU A 468 -16.40 3.79 -5.41
C LEU A 468 -17.91 3.84 -5.15
N VAL A 469 -18.71 3.08 -5.91
CA VAL A 469 -20.17 3.02 -5.78
C VAL A 469 -20.59 2.52 -4.40
N ASP A 470 -19.93 1.48 -3.88
CA ASP A 470 -20.21 0.91 -2.57
C ASP A 470 -19.92 1.92 -1.44
N GLN A 471 -18.83 2.68 -1.51
CA GLN A 471 -18.57 3.75 -0.56
C GLN A 471 -19.62 4.88 -0.61
N VAL A 472 -20.15 5.25 -1.80
CA VAL A 472 -21.25 6.22 -1.91
C VAL A 472 -22.54 5.67 -1.32
N ARG A 473 -22.87 4.41 -1.64
CA ARG A 473 -24.05 3.68 -1.15
C ARG A 473 -24.07 3.59 0.38
N ASP A 474 -22.95 3.20 0.98
CA ASP A 474 -22.87 2.93 2.41
C ASP A 474 -22.86 4.24 3.23
N ASN A 475 -22.23 5.31 2.71
CA ASN A 475 -22.38 6.66 3.28
C ASN A 475 -23.84 7.15 3.18
N TRP A 476 -24.48 7.02 2.03
CA TRP A 476 -25.89 7.43 1.85
C TRP A 476 -26.80 6.72 2.85
N PHE A 477 -26.73 5.39 2.95
CA PHE A 477 -27.58 4.63 3.86
C PHE A 477 -27.22 4.87 5.33
N GLY A 478 -25.94 5.10 5.67
CA GLY A 478 -25.51 5.53 6.99
C GLY A 478 -26.16 6.84 7.44
N PHE A 479 -26.08 7.90 6.60
CA PHE A 479 -26.74 9.18 6.89
C PHE A 479 -28.28 9.05 6.86
N ALA A 480 -28.86 8.31 5.92
CA ALA A 480 -30.30 8.07 5.84
C ALA A 480 -30.86 7.33 7.07
N ALA A 481 -30.08 6.47 7.72
CA ALA A 481 -30.49 5.77 8.93
C ALA A 481 -30.48 6.64 10.20
N MET A 482 -29.75 7.75 10.25
CA MET A 482 -29.58 8.57 11.47
C MET A 482 -30.92 9.03 12.12
N PRO A 483 -31.95 9.48 11.37
CA PRO A 483 -33.25 9.82 11.96
C PRO A 483 -33.97 8.63 12.58
N LEU A 484 -33.75 7.40 12.09
CA LEU A 484 -34.33 6.17 12.65
C LEU A 484 -33.64 5.79 13.96
N VAL A 485 -32.32 5.95 14.04
CA VAL A 485 -31.55 5.80 15.29
C VAL A 485 -31.98 6.86 16.32
N ALA A 486 -32.15 8.11 15.89
CA ALA A 486 -32.69 9.17 16.74
C ALA A 486 -34.12 8.87 17.22
N ALA A 487 -35.00 8.38 16.33
CA ALA A 487 -36.35 7.94 16.68
C ALA A 487 -36.34 6.80 17.73
N ALA A 488 -35.45 5.81 17.57
CA ALA A 488 -35.25 4.74 18.54
C ALA A 488 -34.82 5.30 19.91
N GLY A 489 -33.76 6.11 19.97
CA GLY A 489 -33.30 6.77 21.20
C GLY A 489 -34.40 7.59 21.88
N VAL A 490 -35.13 8.39 21.11
CA VAL A 490 -36.28 9.21 21.57
C VAL A 490 -37.40 8.33 22.15
N THR A 491 -37.70 7.16 21.58
CA THR A 491 -38.67 6.23 22.17
C THR A 491 -38.17 5.53 23.43
N VAL A 492 -36.90 5.13 23.49
CA VAL A 492 -36.28 4.57 24.71
C VAL A 492 -36.31 5.57 25.86
N VAL A 493 -35.92 6.82 25.62
CA VAL A 493 -35.97 7.90 26.63
C VAL A 493 -37.41 8.14 27.12
N ALA A 494 -38.41 8.15 26.23
CA ALA A 494 -39.80 8.31 26.63
C ALA A 494 -40.38 7.09 27.37
N ALA A 495 -39.92 5.87 27.06
CA ALA A 495 -40.26 4.67 27.82
C ALA A 495 -39.65 4.71 29.22
N ALA A 496 -38.36 5.04 29.34
CA ALA A 496 -37.67 5.21 30.61
C ALA A 496 -38.31 6.32 31.48
N ALA A 497 -38.61 7.49 30.90
CA ALA A 497 -39.29 8.57 31.58
C ALA A 497 -40.68 8.15 32.09
N ARG A 498 -41.46 7.39 31.31
CA ARG A 498 -42.73 6.81 31.79
C ARG A 498 -42.52 5.82 32.92
N MET A 499 -41.54 4.92 32.83
CA MET A 499 -41.22 4.01 33.93
C MET A 499 -40.82 4.76 35.20
N LEU A 500 -40.05 5.83 35.09
CA LEU A 500 -39.64 6.67 36.23
C LEU A 500 -40.84 7.43 36.83
N VAL A 501 -41.72 8.02 36.03
CA VAL A 501 -42.94 8.72 36.53
C VAL A 501 -43.93 7.74 37.16
N VAL A 502 -44.09 6.54 36.58
CA VAL A 502 -44.91 5.46 37.16
C VAL A 502 -44.28 4.95 38.46
N ARG A 503 -42.96 4.77 38.53
CA ARG A 503 -42.24 4.42 39.77
C ARG A 503 -42.35 5.51 40.83
N ALA A 504 -42.32 6.79 40.46
CA ALA A 504 -42.51 7.91 41.38
C ALA A 504 -43.93 7.97 41.99
N HIS A 505 -44.96 7.53 41.25
CA HIS A 505 -46.29 7.31 41.81
C HIS A 505 -46.40 5.98 42.58
N ALA A 506 -45.63 4.95 42.19
CA ALA A 506 -45.62 3.62 42.79
C ALA A 506 -44.72 3.50 44.05
N ARG A 507 -45.18 4.19 45.11
CA ARG A 507 -44.84 4.06 46.55
C ARG A 507 -43.82 5.03 47.14
N ARG A 508 -44.32 5.84 48.09
CA ARG A 508 -43.57 6.52 49.17
C ARG A 508 -43.01 5.54 50.24
N ARG A 509 -42.67 4.29 49.88
CA ARG A 509 -42.06 3.28 50.79
C ARG A 509 -41.49 2.07 50.01
N ARG A 510 -40.29 1.63 50.41
CA ARG A 510 -39.59 0.39 49.98
C ARG A 510 -39.09 0.35 48.51
N TRP A 511 -38.08 1.16 48.18
CA TRP A 511 -37.27 1.01 46.95
C TRP A 511 -35.74 1.17 47.16
N GLY A 512 -35.25 1.12 48.41
CA GLY A 512 -33.80 1.22 48.69
C GLY A 512 -32.99 -0.05 48.40
N THR A 513 -33.65 -1.21 48.25
CA THR A 513 -32.97 -2.53 48.21
C THR A 513 -32.89 -3.15 46.82
N LEU A 514 -33.88 -2.93 45.94
CA LEU A 514 -33.97 -3.67 44.67
C LEU A 514 -33.02 -3.16 43.56
N ALA A 515 -32.71 -1.86 43.58
CA ALA A 515 -31.83 -1.24 42.57
C ALA A 515 -30.36 -1.66 42.74
N ILE A 516 -29.92 -1.86 43.98
CA ILE A 516 -28.56 -2.33 44.27
C ILE A 516 -28.41 -3.77 43.76
N THR A 517 -29.34 -4.67 44.14
CA THR A 517 -29.29 -6.08 43.71
C THR A 517 -29.29 -6.25 42.19
N SER A 518 -30.05 -5.45 41.44
CA SER A 518 -30.02 -5.53 39.96
C SER A 518 -28.67 -5.13 39.37
N THR A 519 -28.02 -4.10 39.91
CA THR A 519 -26.72 -3.64 39.42
C THR A 519 -25.61 -4.61 39.78
N THR A 520 -25.60 -5.14 41.03
CA THR A 520 -24.64 -6.17 41.44
C THR A 520 -24.79 -7.44 40.61
N ILE A 521 -26.02 -7.88 40.30
CA ILE A 521 -26.25 -9.08 39.47
C ILE A 521 -25.78 -8.86 38.02
N VAL A 522 -26.01 -7.68 37.42
CA VAL A 522 -25.51 -7.38 36.08
C VAL A 522 -23.98 -7.32 36.04
N VAL A 523 -23.33 -6.71 37.05
CA VAL A 523 -21.86 -6.67 37.16
C VAL A 523 -21.29 -8.08 37.39
N LEU A 524 -21.91 -8.90 38.24
CA LEU A 524 -21.49 -10.29 38.45
C LEU A 524 -21.71 -11.15 37.22
N LEU A 525 -22.77 -10.94 36.42
CA LEU A 525 -22.93 -11.63 35.13
C LEU A 525 -21.92 -11.17 34.06
N TRP A 526 -21.43 -9.94 34.14
CA TRP A 526 -20.34 -9.45 33.29
C TRP A 526 -18.97 -10.03 33.69
N ILE A 527 -18.72 -10.21 34.99
CA ILE A 527 -17.46 -10.76 35.51
C ILE A 527 -17.44 -12.29 35.46
N ALA A 528 -18.58 -12.94 35.65
CA ALA A 528 -18.74 -14.40 35.67
C ALA A 528 -19.22 -14.98 34.32
N MET A 529 -18.99 -14.27 33.21
CA MET A 529 -18.95 -14.92 31.92
C MET A 529 -17.64 -15.71 31.86
N PRO A 530 -17.65 -17.06 31.85
CA PRO A 530 -16.43 -17.81 31.69
C PRO A 530 -15.91 -17.52 30.29
N LEU A 531 -14.77 -16.84 30.19
CA LEU A 531 -13.96 -16.91 28.97
C LEU A 531 -13.69 -18.40 28.74
N PRO A 532 -14.17 -19.01 27.64
CA PRO A 532 -13.83 -20.38 27.36
C PRO A 532 -12.35 -20.38 27.02
N VAL A 533 -11.52 -20.79 27.97
CA VAL A 533 -10.12 -21.17 27.71
C VAL A 533 -10.19 -22.53 27.01
N THR A 534 -10.66 -22.50 25.76
CA THR A 534 -10.34 -23.51 24.77
C THR A 534 -8.82 -23.69 24.79
N PRO A 535 -8.29 -24.92 24.85
CA PRO A 535 -6.87 -25.09 24.54
C PRO A 535 -6.62 -24.44 23.18
N ALA A 536 -5.58 -23.61 23.10
CA ALA A 536 -5.29 -22.89 21.86
C ALA A 536 -5.12 -23.91 20.72
N ALA A 537 -5.97 -23.82 19.70
CA ALA A 537 -5.94 -24.73 18.57
C ALA A 537 -4.53 -24.73 17.97
N ARG A 538 -3.98 -25.93 17.78
CA ARG A 538 -2.54 -26.09 17.52
C ARG A 538 -2.32 -25.94 16.03
N TYR A 539 -2.01 -24.73 15.58
CA TYR A 539 -1.63 -24.48 14.19
C TYR A 539 -0.14 -24.75 13.97
N CYS A 540 0.18 -25.33 12.82
CA CYS A 540 1.53 -25.45 12.28
C CYS A 540 1.49 -25.01 10.82
N ASN A 541 2.25 -23.99 10.44
CA ASN A 541 2.12 -23.35 9.12
C ASN A 541 0.67 -22.98 8.77
N GLY A 542 -0.03 -22.34 9.72
CA GLY A 542 -1.42 -21.91 9.57
C GLY A 542 -2.52 -22.99 9.61
N SER A 543 -2.20 -24.29 9.71
CA SER A 543 -3.20 -25.37 9.73
C SER A 543 -2.98 -26.36 10.87
N GLU A 544 -4.07 -26.89 11.44
CA GLU A 544 -4.03 -27.90 12.50
C GLU A 544 -3.67 -29.29 11.95
N LEU A 545 -4.17 -29.62 10.76
CA LEU A 545 -3.90 -30.88 10.04
C LEU A 545 -2.40 -31.11 9.80
N LEU A 546 -1.63 -30.02 9.64
CA LEU A 546 -0.19 -30.07 9.39
C LEU A 546 0.64 -30.42 10.65
N CYS A 547 0.10 -30.30 11.86
CA CYS A 547 0.89 -30.55 13.07
C CYS A 547 1.24 -32.02 13.29
N ASP A 548 0.38 -32.95 12.88
CA ASP A 548 0.62 -34.39 13.03
C ASP A 548 1.38 -34.99 11.83
N ARG A 549 1.43 -34.27 10.70
CA ARG A 549 2.20 -34.64 9.51
C ARG A 549 3.70 -34.57 9.79
N ARG A 550 4.47 -35.53 9.24
CA ARG A 550 5.94 -35.51 9.25
C ARG A 550 6.45 -34.41 8.30
N TYR A 551 7.59 -33.83 8.61
CA TYR A 551 8.21 -32.76 7.80
C TYR A 551 8.35 -33.11 6.30
N THR A 552 8.70 -34.35 5.96
CA THR A 552 8.86 -34.82 4.56
C THR A 552 7.57 -35.02 3.80
N ASP A 553 6.44 -35.07 4.51
CA ASP A 553 5.15 -35.51 3.97
C ASP A 553 4.21 -34.31 3.76
N VAL A 554 4.57 -33.15 4.30
CA VAL A 554 3.94 -31.86 4.00
C VAL A 554 4.48 -31.31 2.68
N VAL A 555 3.59 -30.73 1.88
CA VAL A 555 3.94 -29.95 0.69
C VAL A 555 4.15 -28.50 1.12
N TYR A 556 5.30 -27.90 0.81
CA TYR A 556 5.62 -26.49 1.09
C TYR A 556 5.66 -25.66 -0.20
N PRO A 557 5.05 -24.47 -0.23
CA PRO A 557 5.29 -23.50 -1.29
C PRO A 557 6.69 -22.92 -1.11
N ALA A 558 7.45 -22.86 -2.20
CA ALA A 558 8.85 -22.46 -2.21
C ALA A 558 9.15 -21.40 -3.28
N THR A 559 10.26 -20.68 -3.10
CA THR A 559 10.74 -19.66 -4.06
C THR A 559 12.14 -20.00 -4.56
N HIS A 560 12.31 -19.99 -5.88
CA HIS A 560 13.61 -20.04 -6.55
C HIS A 560 14.29 -18.67 -6.40
N ASN A 561 15.63 -18.68 -6.26
CA ASN A 561 16.48 -17.50 -6.04
C ASN A 561 15.84 -16.48 -5.08
N ALA A 562 15.45 -16.94 -3.89
CA ALA A 562 14.55 -16.20 -2.99
C ALA A 562 15.11 -14.85 -2.51
N MET A 563 16.44 -14.65 -2.58
CA MET A 563 17.07 -13.36 -2.28
C MET A 563 16.86 -12.30 -3.37
N ALA A 564 16.68 -12.75 -4.62
CA ALA A 564 16.65 -11.90 -5.81
C ALA A 564 15.28 -11.25 -5.97
N ALA A 565 14.99 -10.28 -5.12
CA ALA A 565 13.69 -9.62 -5.05
C ALA A 565 13.70 -8.20 -5.62
N SER A 566 12.60 -7.79 -6.25
CA SER A 566 12.38 -6.40 -6.69
C SER A 566 12.43 -5.43 -5.52
N ASP A 567 11.80 -5.77 -4.39
CA ASP A 567 11.82 -4.97 -3.17
C ASP A 567 13.22 -4.95 -2.50
N ALA A 568 14.10 -5.90 -2.85
CA ALA A 568 15.52 -5.93 -2.50
C ALA A 568 16.44 -5.29 -3.57
N ARG A 569 15.87 -4.65 -4.61
CA ARG A 569 16.57 -3.94 -5.70
C ARG A 569 17.51 -4.82 -6.57
N PHE A 570 17.23 -6.11 -6.71
CA PHE A 570 18.00 -6.98 -7.62
C PHE A 570 17.72 -6.68 -9.09
N LEU A 571 18.79 -6.58 -9.88
CA LEU A 571 18.73 -6.51 -11.35
C LEU A 571 18.40 -7.89 -11.93
N GLY A 572 17.19 -8.04 -12.45
CA GLY A 572 16.68 -9.33 -12.94
C GLY A 572 16.11 -10.20 -11.82
N ALA A 573 15.43 -9.57 -10.86
CA ALA A 573 14.76 -10.23 -9.75
C ALA A 573 13.90 -11.44 -10.16
N ALA A 574 13.96 -12.51 -9.37
CA ALA A 574 13.13 -13.71 -9.47
C ALA A 574 11.84 -13.62 -8.63
N GLN A 575 11.75 -12.69 -7.68
CA GLN A 575 10.59 -12.51 -6.78
C GLN A 575 10.22 -11.02 -6.64
N ASP A 576 8.99 -10.70 -6.23
CA ASP A 576 8.65 -9.30 -5.85
C ASP A 576 9.08 -8.97 -4.42
N PRO A 577 8.58 -9.67 -3.37
CA PRO A 577 8.86 -9.30 -1.99
C PRO A 577 10.23 -9.82 -1.56
N ASP A 578 10.85 -9.18 -0.58
CA ASP A 578 12.05 -9.74 0.06
C ASP A 578 11.77 -11.06 0.81
N LEU A 579 12.82 -11.66 1.36
CA LEU A 579 12.75 -12.95 2.08
C LEU A 579 11.68 -12.96 3.19
N ILE A 580 11.45 -11.83 3.88
CA ILE A 580 10.44 -11.72 4.95
C ILE A 580 9.05 -11.48 4.35
N GLY A 581 8.96 -10.69 3.29
CA GLY A 581 7.73 -10.53 2.50
C GLY A 581 7.22 -11.86 1.93
N GLN A 582 8.10 -12.72 1.44
CA GLN A 582 7.77 -14.08 0.96
C GLN A 582 7.23 -14.97 2.09
N LEU A 583 7.87 -14.95 3.27
CA LEU A 583 7.34 -15.66 4.45
C LEU A 583 5.96 -15.13 4.87
N ASN A 584 5.73 -13.82 4.80
CA ASN A 584 4.41 -13.23 5.06
C ASN A 584 3.36 -13.63 4.00
N ALA A 585 3.76 -13.78 2.73
CA ALA A 585 2.92 -14.26 1.63
C ALA A 585 2.59 -15.77 1.69
N GLY A 586 3.14 -16.50 2.67
CA GLY A 586 2.85 -17.93 2.89
C GLY A 586 3.94 -18.90 2.42
N ILE A 587 5.06 -18.41 1.88
CA ILE A 587 6.20 -19.25 1.47
C ILE A 587 6.87 -19.88 2.71
N ARG A 588 7.23 -21.15 2.63
CA ARG A 588 7.82 -21.89 3.79
C ARG A 588 9.12 -22.64 3.46
N ALA A 589 9.57 -22.58 2.22
CA ALA A 589 10.95 -22.93 1.83
C ALA A 589 11.55 -21.86 0.93
N LEU A 590 12.76 -21.38 1.25
CA LEU A 590 13.48 -20.37 0.48
C LEU A 590 14.74 -21.02 -0.10
N LEU A 591 14.92 -21.00 -1.42
CA LEU A 591 16.18 -21.38 -2.05
C LEU A 591 17.09 -20.14 -2.04
N ILE A 592 18.26 -20.26 -1.40
CA ILE A 592 19.18 -19.14 -1.20
C ILE A 592 20.64 -19.50 -1.52
N ASP A 593 21.30 -18.60 -2.23
CA ASP A 593 22.67 -18.76 -2.70
C ASP A 593 23.58 -17.97 -1.76
N VAL A 594 24.67 -18.57 -1.28
CA VAL A 594 25.57 -17.95 -0.30
C VAL A 594 26.98 -17.88 -0.84
N HIS A 595 27.41 -16.66 -1.17
CA HIS A 595 28.70 -16.35 -1.79
C HIS A 595 29.58 -15.48 -0.87
N HIS A 596 30.88 -15.47 -1.15
CA HIS A 596 31.74 -14.31 -0.87
C HIS A 596 31.46 -13.21 -1.91
N TRP A 597 31.80 -11.96 -1.62
CA TRP A 597 31.63 -10.87 -2.57
C TRP A 597 32.42 -11.12 -3.87
N THR A 598 31.73 -11.14 -5.02
CA THR A 598 32.31 -11.53 -6.31
C THR A 598 33.45 -10.58 -6.70
N PRO A 599 34.68 -11.07 -6.88
CA PRO A 599 35.84 -10.23 -7.17
C PRO A 599 35.93 -9.83 -8.66
N PRO A 600 36.65 -8.74 -9.00
CA PRO A 600 36.59 -8.13 -10.33
C PRO A 600 36.94 -9.07 -11.48
N GLN A 601 37.92 -9.96 -11.31
CA GLN A 601 38.31 -10.89 -12.39
C GLN A 601 37.23 -11.91 -12.75
N ASP A 602 36.36 -12.26 -11.79
CA ASP A 602 35.27 -13.22 -11.99
C ASP A 602 34.03 -12.53 -12.58
N VAL A 603 33.80 -11.26 -12.22
CA VAL A 603 32.82 -10.41 -12.92
C VAL A 603 33.22 -10.17 -14.38
N GLU A 604 34.49 -9.88 -14.66
CA GLU A 604 34.98 -9.82 -16.04
C GLU A 604 34.81 -11.18 -16.76
N ALA A 605 34.98 -12.31 -16.07
CA ALA A 605 34.79 -13.64 -16.66
C ALA A 605 33.31 -13.91 -17.01
N PHE A 606 32.39 -13.57 -16.11
CA PHE A 606 30.95 -13.59 -16.33
C PHE A 606 30.56 -12.73 -17.54
N LEU A 607 30.98 -11.46 -17.57
CA LEU A 607 30.73 -10.55 -18.68
C LEU A 607 31.28 -11.08 -20.02
N ARG A 608 32.47 -11.68 -20.03
CA ARG A 608 33.05 -12.33 -21.23
C ARG A 608 32.24 -13.53 -21.72
N GLY A 609 31.47 -14.20 -20.85
CA GLY A 609 30.56 -15.28 -21.20
C GLY A 609 29.24 -14.82 -21.84
N LEU A 610 28.77 -13.61 -21.53
CA LEU A 610 27.50 -13.08 -22.03
C LEU A 610 27.50 -12.78 -23.55
N PRO A 611 26.33 -12.87 -24.22
CA PRO A 611 26.08 -12.28 -25.54
C PRO A 611 26.46 -10.79 -25.61
N PRO A 612 26.81 -10.23 -26.79
CA PRO A 612 27.32 -8.85 -26.90
C PRO A 612 26.32 -7.76 -26.46
N ASP A 613 25.04 -7.99 -26.70
CA ASP A 613 23.88 -7.17 -26.35
C ASP A 613 23.60 -7.20 -24.83
N GLN A 614 23.51 -8.39 -24.25
CA GLN A 614 23.36 -8.59 -22.81
C GLN A 614 24.57 -8.02 -22.06
N ARG A 615 25.78 -8.20 -22.60
CA ARG A 615 27.00 -7.58 -22.08
C ARG A 615 26.90 -6.06 -22.13
N ALA A 616 26.60 -5.45 -23.28
CA ALA A 616 26.50 -3.99 -23.40
C ALA A 616 25.45 -3.38 -22.44
N THR A 617 24.41 -4.15 -22.11
CA THR A 617 23.38 -3.79 -21.12
C THR A 617 23.87 -3.93 -19.67
N LEU A 618 24.56 -5.01 -19.32
CA LEU A 618 24.98 -5.31 -17.93
C LEU A 618 26.35 -4.73 -17.55
N GLU A 619 27.23 -4.43 -18.52
CA GLU A 619 28.55 -3.84 -18.28
C GLU A 619 28.49 -2.51 -17.48
N PRO A 620 27.57 -1.56 -17.74
CA PRO A 620 27.41 -0.36 -16.92
C PRO A 620 27.19 -0.66 -15.42
N PHE A 621 26.38 -1.67 -15.11
CA PHE A 621 26.03 -2.09 -13.75
C PHE A 621 27.05 -3.03 -13.10
N THR A 622 28.19 -3.27 -13.76
CA THR A 622 29.21 -4.24 -13.31
C THR A 622 30.65 -3.75 -13.47
N ARG A 623 30.88 -2.64 -14.22
CA ARG A 623 32.15 -1.89 -14.27
C ARG A 623 32.65 -1.48 -12.88
N GLY A 624 31.77 -1.42 -11.89
CA GLY A 624 32.06 -1.14 -10.47
C GLY A 624 32.57 -2.32 -9.64
N ALA A 625 32.87 -3.47 -10.24
CA ALA A 625 33.26 -4.67 -9.52
C ALA A 625 34.63 -4.63 -8.80
N ARG A 626 35.19 -3.45 -8.52
CA ARG A 626 36.50 -3.29 -7.85
C ARG A 626 36.40 -3.18 -6.32
N SER A 627 35.19 -3.08 -5.78
CA SER A 627 34.97 -3.19 -4.34
C SER A 627 35.29 -4.59 -3.81
N SER A 628 35.90 -4.68 -2.63
CA SER A 628 36.11 -5.93 -1.90
C SER A 628 35.33 -5.88 -0.58
N ARG A 629 34.18 -6.58 -0.51
CA ARG A 629 33.32 -6.54 0.68
C ARG A 629 33.51 -7.78 1.55
N PRO A 630 33.94 -7.65 2.82
CA PRO A 630 34.08 -8.78 3.71
C PRO A 630 32.71 -9.36 4.10
N GLY A 631 32.71 -10.63 4.53
CA GLY A 631 31.50 -11.34 4.97
C GLY A 631 30.85 -12.18 3.87
N LEU A 632 29.65 -12.68 4.19
CA LEU A 632 28.85 -13.54 3.32
C LEU A 632 27.63 -12.81 2.79
N TRP A 633 27.37 -13.01 1.51
CA TRP A 633 26.35 -12.30 0.74
C TRP A 633 25.38 -13.30 0.10
N LEU A 634 24.11 -12.92 0.12
CA LEU A 634 23.07 -13.56 -0.67
C LEU A 634 23.02 -12.85 -2.03
N CYS A 635 23.50 -13.49 -3.08
CA CYS A 635 23.47 -12.99 -4.45
C CYS A 635 23.47 -14.16 -5.44
N HIS A 636 23.11 -13.94 -6.71
CA HIS A 636 23.05 -14.98 -7.74
C HIS A 636 23.95 -14.62 -8.93
N ASN A 637 24.77 -15.57 -9.40
CA ASN A 637 25.91 -15.38 -10.32
C ASN A 637 26.98 -14.38 -9.81
N ILE A 638 26.68 -13.09 -9.79
CA ILE A 638 27.59 -12.03 -9.36
C ILE A 638 26.88 -11.02 -8.44
N CYS A 639 27.52 -10.66 -7.33
CA CYS A 639 26.88 -9.83 -6.30
C CYS A 639 26.64 -8.36 -6.71
N GLN A 640 27.26 -7.89 -7.79
CA GLN A 640 27.05 -6.54 -8.34
C GLN A 640 25.68 -6.36 -9.00
N LEU A 641 24.97 -7.45 -9.33
CA LEU A 641 23.58 -7.39 -9.82
C LEU A 641 22.55 -7.32 -8.67
N GLY A 642 23.01 -7.39 -7.41
CA GLY A 642 22.18 -7.35 -6.22
C GLY A 642 22.75 -8.27 -5.15
N ALA A 643 22.78 -7.79 -3.90
CA ALA A 643 23.29 -8.57 -2.78
C ALA A 643 22.66 -8.15 -1.44
N LEU A 644 22.37 -9.13 -0.59
CA LEU A 644 21.98 -8.90 0.81
C LEU A 644 23.02 -9.49 1.75
N SER A 645 23.32 -8.83 2.88
CA SER A 645 24.17 -9.41 3.92
C SER A 645 23.47 -10.61 4.55
N LEU A 646 24.10 -11.79 4.49
CA LEU A 646 23.56 -13.03 5.06
C LEU A 646 23.24 -12.85 6.55
N GLU A 647 24.11 -12.18 7.31
CA GLU A 647 23.94 -12.02 8.75
C GLU A 647 22.79 -11.06 9.11
N THR A 648 22.55 -10.05 8.26
CA THR A 648 21.38 -9.18 8.36
C THR A 648 20.10 -9.97 8.12
N GLU A 649 20.02 -10.72 7.02
CA GLU A 649 18.80 -11.47 6.66
C GLU A 649 18.52 -12.64 7.62
N LEU A 650 19.54 -13.34 8.10
CA LEU A 650 19.38 -14.33 9.18
C LEU A 650 18.92 -13.69 10.50
N THR A 651 19.31 -12.44 10.78
CA THR A 651 18.82 -11.69 11.94
C THR A 651 17.36 -11.25 11.78
N ARG A 652 16.94 -10.88 10.56
CA ARG A 652 15.54 -10.60 10.21
C ARG A 652 14.69 -11.86 10.29
N LEU A 653 15.18 -12.99 9.78
CA LEU A 653 14.55 -14.31 9.92
C LEU A 653 14.38 -14.70 11.39
N ARG A 654 15.38 -14.44 12.25
CA ARG A 654 15.22 -14.66 13.70
C ARG A 654 14.07 -13.82 14.25
N ALA A 655 14.00 -12.53 13.93
CA ALA A 655 12.92 -11.67 14.40
C ALA A 655 11.54 -12.11 13.88
N TRP A 656 11.45 -12.59 12.64
CA TRP A 656 10.22 -13.16 12.09
C TRP A 656 9.82 -14.46 12.81
N LEU A 657 10.76 -15.38 13.06
CA LEU A 657 10.52 -16.59 13.84
C LEU A 657 10.15 -16.28 15.29
N ASP A 658 10.75 -15.25 15.90
CA ASP A 658 10.41 -14.77 17.26
C ASP A 658 8.95 -14.27 17.32
N ALA A 659 8.44 -13.65 16.25
CA ALA A 659 7.05 -13.19 16.15
C ALA A 659 6.04 -14.28 15.73
N ASN A 660 6.48 -15.30 15.00
CA ASN A 660 5.64 -16.35 14.41
C ASN A 660 5.97 -17.73 15.01
N PRO A 661 5.46 -18.08 16.22
CA PRO A 661 5.89 -19.27 16.96
C PRO A 661 5.42 -20.61 16.37
N THR A 662 4.34 -20.62 15.60
CA THR A 662 3.74 -21.81 14.97
C THR A 662 4.42 -22.26 13.68
N GLU A 663 5.33 -21.43 13.14
CA GLU A 663 5.77 -21.56 11.77
C GLU A 663 7.09 -22.33 11.66
N VAL A 664 7.15 -23.24 10.69
CA VAL A 664 8.31 -24.06 10.31
C VAL A 664 8.80 -23.59 8.95
N VAL A 665 10.08 -23.19 8.89
CA VAL A 665 10.73 -22.61 7.71
C VAL A 665 11.90 -23.48 7.27
N THR A 666 12.08 -23.61 5.96
CA THR A 666 13.22 -24.31 5.33
C THR A 666 14.09 -23.32 4.58
N LEU A 667 15.40 -23.44 4.71
CA LEU A 667 16.39 -22.82 3.83
C LEU A 667 17.12 -23.92 3.06
N ILE A 668 17.01 -23.89 1.74
CA ILE A 668 17.81 -24.73 0.84
C ILE A 668 18.95 -23.82 0.36
N VAL A 669 20.19 -24.19 0.64
CA VAL A 669 21.35 -23.31 0.53
C VAL A 669 22.28 -23.78 -0.58
N GLN A 670 22.37 -23.04 -1.69
CA GLN A 670 23.48 -23.22 -2.64
C GLN A 670 24.73 -22.59 -2.01
N ASP A 671 25.62 -23.45 -1.54
CA ASP A 671 26.73 -23.12 -0.65
C ASP A 671 28.06 -22.98 -1.41
N GLU A 672 28.21 -21.85 -2.11
CA GLU A 672 29.46 -21.47 -2.78
C GLU A 672 30.53 -20.97 -1.78
N ALA A 673 30.11 -20.54 -0.58
CA ALA A 673 31.00 -20.19 0.53
C ALA A 673 31.19 -21.33 1.54
N PRO A 674 32.34 -21.42 2.26
CA PRO A 674 32.63 -22.52 3.17
C PRO A 674 31.60 -22.69 4.30
N ALA A 675 31.11 -23.93 4.48
CA ALA A 675 30.09 -24.29 5.47
C ALA A 675 30.39 -23.83 6.92
N SER A 676 31.66 -23.70 7.30
CA SER A 676 32.10 -23.15 8.59
C SER A 676 31.78 -21.67 8.76
N GLU A 677 31.85 -20.89 7.69
CA GLU A 677 31.50 -19.46 7.71
C GLU A 677 29.98 -19.29 7.71
N VAL A 678 29.27 -20.08 6.89
CA VAL A 678 27.79 -20.09 6.84
C VAL A 678 27.21 -20.45 8.21
N THR A 679 27.61 -21.59 8.79
CA THR A 679 27.14 -21.99 10.14
C THR A 679 27.58 -21.02 11.24
N GLY A 680 28.71 -20.33 11.04
CA GLY A 680 29.13 -19.20 11.86
C GLY A 680 28.13 -18.02 11.83
N ALA A 681 27.63 -17.65 10.66
CA ALA A 681 26.62 -16.59 10.51
C ALA A 681 25.28 -16.94 11.19
N PHE A 682 24.79 -18.18 11.05
CA PHE A 682 23.62 -18.67 11.80
C PHE A 682 23.82 -18.59 13.33
N THR A 683 25.05 -18.80 13.80
CA THR A 683 25.40 -18.71 15.22
C THR A 683 25.38 -17.24 15.70
N ARG A 684 25.99 -16.31 14.95
CA ARG A 684 26.01 -14.88 15.29
C ARG A 684 24.62 -14.23 15.22
N ALA A 685 23.80 -14.58 14.22
CA ALA A 685 22.41 -14.16 14.10
C ALA A 685 21.48 -14.70 15.22
N GLY A 686 21.95 -15.68 16.02
CA GLY A 686 21.23 -16.24 17.16
C GLY A 686 20.21 -17.33 16.80
N LEU A 687 20.31 -17.94 15.62
CA LEU A 687 19.34 -18.93 15.12
C LEU A 687 19.49 -20.35 15.72
N GLY A 688 20.56 -20.64 16.46
CA GLY A 688 20.85 -21.98 17.00
C GLY A 688 19.81 -22.58 17.96
N ARG A 689 18.86 -21.78 18.46
CA ARG A 689 17.67 -22.30 19.18
C ARG A 689 16.61 -22.88 18.25
N TYR A 690 16.53 -22.37 17.02
CA TYR A 690 15.54 -22.73 16.01
C TYR A 690 15.97 -23.90 15.12
N THR A 691 17.26 -24.09 14.90
CA THR A 691 17.74 -25.09 13.94
C THR A 691 17.41 -26.52 14.38
N LEU A 692 16.80 -27.28 13.47
CA LEU A 692 16.62 -28.73 13.58
C LEU A 692 17.91 -29.43 13.13
N THR A 693 18.32 -30.49 13.84
CA THR A 693 19.30 -31.46 13.32
C THR A 693 18.56 -32.51 12.48
N PRO A 694 18.77 -32.61 11.16
CA PRO A 694 18.14 -33.63 10.34
C PRO A 694 18.52 -35.06 10.77
N PRO A 695 17.73 -36.09 10.41
CA PRO A 695 18.06 -37.48 10.70
C PRO A 695 19.46 -37.84 10.18
N ARG A 696 20.19 -38.67 10.95
CA ARG A 696 21.55 -39.09 10.58
C ARG A 696 21.58 -39.76 9.22
N ASP A 697 20.64 -40.66 9.00
CA ASP A 697 20.54 -41.55 7.84
C ASP A 697 19.45 -41.04 6.87
N ALA A 698 19.61 -41.31 5.58
CA ALA A 698 18.82 -40.66 4.51
C ALA A 698 17.33 -41.04 4.56
N ASP A 699 17.06 -42.24 5.06
CA ASP A 699 15.78 -42.90 5.30
C ASP A 699 15.28 -42.76 6.75
N GLY A 700 15.99 -42.00 7.59
CA GLY A 700 15.64 -41.83 9.02
C GLY A 700 14.36 -41.02 9.26
N ASP A 701 13.65 -41.36 10.34
CA ASP A 701 12.39 -40.70 10.73
C ASP A 701 12.55 -39.18 10.95
N TRP A 702 11.95 -38.38 10.07
CA TRP A 702 11.75 -36.95 10.29
C TRP A 702 10.62 -36.69 11.30
N PRO A 703 10.74 -35.65 12.15
CA PRO A 703 9.72 -35.29 13.14
C PRO A 703 8.45 -34.71 12.50
N SER A 704 7.36 -34.67 13.26
CA SER A 704 6.17 -33.90 12.88
C SER A 704 6.36 -32.40 13.09
N LEU A 705 5.66 -31.57 12.31
CA LEU A 705 5.74 -30.10 12.42
C LEU A 705 5.28 -29.64 13.81
N GLY A 706 4.27 -30.30 14.38
CA GLY A 706 3.86 -30.09 15.75
C GLY A 706 5.03 -30.29 16.71
N SER A 707 5.72 -31.42 16.62
CA SER A 707 6.85 -31.74 17.49
C SER A 707 8.09 -30.85 17.25
N MET A 708 8.20 -30.23 16.08
CA MET A 708 9.17 -29.16 15.78
C MET A 708 8.79 -27.86 16.49
N VAL A 709 7.53 -27.44 16.41
CA VAL A 709 7.00 -26.24 17.11
C VAL A 709 7.15 -26.37 18.63
N GLU A 710 6.73 -27.48 19.22
CA GLU A 710 6.83 -27.78 20.66
C GLU A 710 8.26 -27.68 21.20
N ARG A 711 9.23 -28.21 20.44
CA ARG A 711 10.65 -28.20 20.81
C ARG A 711 11.37 -26.94 20.33
N ASN A 712 10.64 -26.00 19.74
CA ASN A 712 11.12 -24.80 19.06
C ASN A 712 12.18 -25.06 17.96
N ARG A 713 12.25 -26.29 17.42
CA ARG A 713 13.19 -26.71 16.36
C ARG A 713 12.57 -26.54 14.98
N ARG A 714 12.27 -25.28 14.65
CA ARG A 714 11.41 -24.85 13.55
C ARG A 714 12.13 -24.41 12.27
N LEU A 715 13.46 -24.39 12.26
CA LEU A 715 14.26 -23.98 11.11
C LEU A 715 15.05 -25.19 10.56
N VAL A 716 14.74 -25.61 9.35
CA VAL A 716 15.50 -26.64 8.61
C VAL A 716 16.47 -25.93 7.67
N VAL A 717 17.73 -26.40 7.62
CA VAL A 717 18.76 -25.84 6.73
C VAL A 717 19.44 -27.00 6.00
N LEU A 718 19.41 -26.98 4.68
CA LEU A 718 19.97 -28.05 3.85
C LEU A 718 20.87 -27.44 2.78
N ALA A 719 22.14 -27.83 2.72
CA ALA A 719 23.12 -27.31 1.76
C ALA A 719 23.16 -28.15 0.49
N GLU A 720 23.34 -27.58 -0.70
CA GLU A 720 23.43 -28.39 -1.92
C GLU A 720 24.70 -29.26 -1.93
N ASN A 721 25.83 -28.72 -1.47
CA ASN A 721 27.15 -29.35 -1.55
C ASN A 721 27.67 -29.86 -0.21
N ALA A 722 27.67 -29.07 0.86
CA ALA A 722 28.23 -29.47 2.15
C ALA A 722 27.40 -30.54 2.86
N ASP A 723 28.07 -31.42 3.61
CA ASP A 723 27.44 -32.39 4.50
C ASP A 723 28.20 -32.46 5.82
N VAL A 724 27.69 -31.86 6.91
CA VAL A 724 28.41 -31.75 8.19
C VAL A 724 27.73 -32.63 9.27
N PRO A 725 28.23 -33.85 9.54
CA PRO A 725 27.51 -34.85 10.35
C PRO A 725 27.28 -34.41 11.80
N GLY A 726 26.11 -34.74 12.34
CA GLY A 726 25.72 -34.39 13.72
C GLY A 726 25.31 -32.92 13.92
N THR A 727 25.37 -32.08 12.88
CA THR A 727 24.95 -30.67 12.93
C THR A 727 23.62 -30.45 12.22
N PHE A 728 23.08 -29.23 12.31
CA PHE A 728 21.91 -28.82 11.54
C PHE A 728 22.19 -28.65 10.04
N TYR A 729 23.46 -28.57 9.62
CA TYR A 729 23.87 -28.26 8.25
C TYR A 729 24.22 -29.55 7.50
N ARG A 730 23.26 -30.10 6.77
CA ARG A 730 23.32 -31.41 6.10
C ARG A 730 23.03 -31.25 4.60
N ARG A 731 23.52 -32.17 3.77
CA ARG A 731 23.32 -32.07 2.32
C ARG A 731 21.86 -32.28 1.94
N PHE A 732 21.29 -31.37 1.15
CA PHE A 732 19.97 -31.49 0.54
C PHE A 732 19.84 -32.79 -0.26
N PHE A 733 20.75 -33.01 -1.21
CA PHE A 733 20.82 -34.23 -2.04
C PHE A 733 21.21 -35.53 -1.30
N ARG A 734 21.29 -35.52 0.04
CA ARG A 734 21.27 -36.75 0.85
C ARG A 734 19.85 -37.27 1.06
N TYR A 735 18.88 -36.37 1.20
CA TYR A 735 17.49 -36.67 1.54
C TYR A 735 16.53 -36.40 0.39
N ALA A 736 16.82 -35.38 -0.44
CA ALA A 736 15.95 -34.91 -1.49
C ALA A 736 16.51 -35.17 -2.90
N ALA A 737 15.61 -35.24 -3.88
CA ALA A 737 15.93 -35.09 -5.30
C ALA A 737 15.12 -33.93 -5.89
N ASP A 738 15.60 -33.35 -6.98
CA ASP A 738 14.88 -32.29 -7.71
C ASP A 738 14.47 -32.73 -9.14
N THR A 739 13.53 -31.99 -9.73
CA THR A 739 13.22 -32.11 -11.16
C THR A 739 14.21 -31.31 -12.01
N ALA A 740 14.20 -31.55 -13.31
CA ALA A 740 14.93 -30.74 -14.27
C ALA A 740 14.76 -29.21 -14.07
N LEU A 741 15.86 -28.48 -14.22
CA LEU A 741 15.96 -27.02 -14.10
C LEU A 741 15.82 -26.31 -15.46
N ASP A 742 16.15 -27.02 -16.56
CA ASP A 742 16.36 -26.51 -17.92
C ASP A 742 15.07 -26.45 -18.76
N VAL A 743 13.93 -26.13 -18.15
CA VAL A 743 12.63 -26.03 -18.84
C VAL A 743 12.53 -24.71 -19.61
N SER A 744 12.29 -24.78 -20.92
CA SER A 744 12.26 -23.61 -21.81
C SER A 744 10.88 -23.30 -22.42
N SER A 745 9.82 -24.00 -22.01
CA SER A 745 8.44 -23.75 -22.46
C SER A 745 7.38 -24.18 -21.43
N PRO A 746 6.15 -23.62 -21.47
CA PRO A 746 5.07 -23.96 -20.51
C PRO A 746 4.62 -25.43 -20.53
N ASP A 747 4.84 -26.14 -21.63
CA ASP A 747 4.50 -27.56 -21.79
C ASP A 747 5.66 -28.51 -21.42
N GLY A 748 6.83 -27.97 -21.07
CA GLY A 748 8.04 -28.74 -20.76
C GLY A 748 8.12 -29.29 -19.33
N PHE A 749 7.14 -29.02 -18.47
CA PHE A 749 7.13 -29.45 -17.07
C PHE A 749 6.72 -30.92 -16.91
N ASP A 750 7.70 -31.78 -16.64
CA ASP A 750 7.54 -33.19 -16.32
C ASP A 750 8.19 -33.54 -14.97
N CYS A 751 8.35 -34.84 -14.68
CA CYS A 751 9.16 -35.31 -13.54
C CYS A 751 10.46 -35.99 -13.99
N ARG A 752 11.14 -35.44 -15.02
CA ARG A 752 12.50 -35.82 -15.36
C ARG A 752 13.41 -35.55 -14.15
N PRO A 753 14.15 -36.57 -13.65
CA PRO A 753 15.09 -36.37 -12.55
C PRO A 753 16.17 -35.35 -12.95
N GLY A 754 16.42 -34.37 -12.06
CA GLY A 754 17.60 -33.52 -12.11
C GLY A 754 18.73 -34.15 -11.29
N ARG A 755 18.78 -33.76 -10.01
CA ARG A 755 19.85 -34.01 -9.04
C ARG A 755 19.31 -34.83 -7.86
N GLY A 756 20.19 -35.56 -7.17
CA GLY A 756 19.84 -36.35 -5.97
C GLY A 756 19.61 -37.86 -6.23
N PRO A 757 19.12 -38.60 -5.22
CA PRO A 757 18.98 -40.06 -5.27
C PRO A 757 17.65 -40.50 -5.91
N GLY A 758 17.68 -41.58 -6.70
CA GLY A 758 16.50 -42.11 -7.40
C GLY A 758 15.39 -42.74 -6.52
N ARG A 759 15.45 -42.56 -5.19
CA ARG A 759 14.40 -42.86 -4.20
C ARG A 759 14.55 -41.90 -3.01
N PRO A 760 14.07 -40.66 -3.11
CA PRO A 760 14.35 -39.64 -2.09
C PRO A 760 13.30 -39.63 -0.96
N ALA A 761 13.72 -39.14 0.20
CA ALA A 761 12.84 -38.85 1.34
C ALA A 761 12.02 -37.56 1.13
N ALA A 762 12.45 -36.67 0.24
CA ALA A 762 11.72 -35.45 -0.16
C ALA A 762 11.90 -35.16 -1.67
N ILE A 763 10.97 -34.43 -2.30
CA ILE A 763 11.11 -34.03 -3.71
C ILE A 763 10.94 -32.52 -3.83
N LEU A 764 11.84 -31.86 -4.56
CA LEU A 764 11.71 -30.47 -5.00
C LEU A 764 11.27 -30.45 -6.47
N ILE A 765 10.10 -29.87 -6.72
CA ILE A 765 9.69 -29.51 -8.07
C ILE A 765 10.24 -28.12 -8.38
N ASN A 766 10.99 -28.04 -9.48
CA ASN A 766 11.45 -26.82 -10.11
C ASN A 766 10.43 -26.42 -11.19
N HIS A 767 9.73 -25.31 -10.98
CA HIS A 767 8.61 -24.86 -11.80
C HIS A 767 8.76 -23.39 -12.25
N TRP A 768 9.78 -23.14 -13.08
CA TRP A 768 10.02 -21.86 -13.76
C TRP A 768 10.50 -22.12 -15.19
N ILE A 769 10.45 -21.09 -16.05
CA ILE A 769 10.99 -21.15 -17.42
C ILE A 769 12.35 -20.47 -17.44
N THR A 770 13.37 -21.18 -17.94
CA THR A 770 14.72 -20.64 -18.10
C THR A 770 14.73 -19.57 -19.21
N ARG A 771 15.12 -18.35 -18.83
CA ARG A 771 15.23 -17.15 -19.67
C ARG A 771 16.53 -16.41 -19.30
N THR A 772 16.80 -15.26 -19.93
CA THR A 772 17.92 -14.36 -19.54
C THR A 772 17.77 -13.84 -18.11
N ALA A 773 16.55 -13.48 -17.72
CA ALA A 773 16.15 -13.17 -16.35
C ALA A 773 14.74 -13.74 -16.10
N SER A 774 14.38 -13.97 -14.84
CA SER A 774 13.07 -14.48 -14.46
C SER A 774 11.93 -13.65 -15.04
N SER A 775 10.87 -14.32 -15.50
CA SER A 775 9.84 -13.72 -16.35
C SER A 775 8.48 -13.70 -15.68
N ARG A 776 7.96 -12.48 -15.43
CA ARG A 776 6.61 -12.27 -14.86
C ARG A 776 5.51 -12.86 -15.73
N ALA A 777 5.66 -12.74 -17.06
CA ALA A 777 4.69 -13.22 -18.03
C ALA A 777 4.67 -14.75 -18.10
N ASP A 778 5.83 -15.41 -17.99
CA ASP A 778 5.89 -16.88 -17.88
C ASP A 778 5.29 -17.34 -16.54
N ALA A 779 5.68 -16.72 -15.42
CA ALA A 779 5.12 -16.99 -14.09
C ALA A 779 3.58 -16.88 -14.09
N ALA A 780 3.02 -15.84 -14.70
CA ALA A 780 1.58 -15.65 -14.84
C ALA A 780 0.85 -16.74 -15.64
N VAL A 781 1.57 -17.50 -16.48
CA VAL A 781 1.03 -18.64 -17.24
C VAL A 781 1.22 -19.96 -16.47
N ILE A 782 2.41 -20.18 -15.89
CA ILE A 782 2.84 -21.48 -15.35
C ILE A 782 2.50 -21.65 -13.87
N ASN A 783 2.52 -20.60 -13.05
CA ASN A 783 2.19 -20.70 -11.62
C ASN A 783 0.68 -20.96 -11.37
N ARG A 784 -0.12 -21.14 -12.41
CA ARG A 784 -1.55 -21.47 -12.30
C ARG A 784 -1.77 -22.89 -11.81
N ARG A 785 -2.86 -23.09 -11.06
CA ARG A 785 -3.25 -24.36 -10.44
C ARG A 785 -3.17 -25.55 -11.42
N GLU A 786 -3.67 -25.42 -12.64
CA GLU A 786 -3.66 -26.51 -13.62
C GLU A 786 -2.26 -26.92 -14.08
N SER A 787 -1.29 -26.01 -14.06
CA SER A 787 0.09 -26.26 -14.49
C SER A 787 0.90 -26.89 -13.36
N LEU A 788 0.80 -26.30 -12.16
CA LEU A 788 1.37 -26.87 -10.94
C LEU A 788 0.89 -28.31 -10.71
N LEU A 789 -0.42 -28.55 -10.78
CA LEU A 789 -0.98 -29.90 -10.54
C LEU A 789 -0.55 -30.92 -11.61
N ARG A 790 -0.41 -30.53 -12.89
CA ARG A 790 0.10 -31.46 -13.94
C ARG A 790 1.47 -32.03 -13.56
N GLN A 791 2.40 -31.19 -13.10
CA GLN A 791 3.74 -31.63 -12.73
C GLN A 791 3.75 -32.37 -11.38
N VAL A 792 2.98 -31.89 -10.39
CA VAL A 792 2.81 -32.56 -9.09
C VAL A 792 2.30 -33.99 -9.26
N GLU A 793 1.24 -34.19 -10.03
CA GLU A 793 0.71 -35.52 -10.31
C GLU A 793 1.70 -36.39 -11.11
N ALA A 794 2.44 -35.80 -12.06
CA ALA A 794 3.47 -36.53 -12.81
C ALA A 794 4.56 -37.05 -11.86
N CYS A 795 5.03 -36.23 -10.91
CA CYS A 795 5.95 -36.68 -9.88
C CYS A 795 5.33 -37.68 -8.90
N GLN A 796 4.07 -37.49 -8.50
CA GLN A 796 3.38 -38.45 -7.62
C GLN A 796 3.26 -39.84 -8.27
N ARG A 797 2.97 -39.90 -9.58
CA ARG A 797 2.95 -41.14 -10.37
C ARG A 797 4.35 -41.75 -10.55
N ALA A 798 5.39 -40.94 -10.71
CA ALA A 798 6.77 -41.41 -10.94
C ALA A 798 7.48 -41.87 -9.66
N GLN A 799 7.28 -41.17 -8.54
CA GLN A 799 8.01 -41.37 -7.28
C GLN A 799 7.17 -42.08 -6.19
N GLY A 800 5.87 -42.28 -6.41
CA GLY A 800 4.95 -42.93 -5.46
C GLY A 800 4.60 -42.10 -4.23
N ARG A 801 4.97 -40.81 -4.20
CA ARG A 801 4.70 -39.87 -3.11
C ARG A 801 4.47 -38.45 -3.65
N LEU A 802 3.70 -37.63 -2.93
CA LEU A 802 3.61 -36.20 -3.24
C LEU A 802 4.98 -35.50 -3.08
N PRO A 803 5.23 -34.42 -3.83
CA PRO A 803 6.43 -33.61 -3.67
C PRO A 803 6.41 -32.83 -2.35
N THR A 804 7.60 -32.56 -1.81
CA THR A 804 7.76 -31.85 -0.52
C THR A 804 7.90 -30.35 -0.74
N PHE A 805 8.51 -29.91 -1.85
CA PHE A 805 8.69 -28.50 -2.19
C PHE A 805 8.22 -28.26 -3.63
N ILE A 806 7.59 -27.12 -3.87
CA ILE A 806 7.26 -26.63 -5.22
C ILE A 806 7.82 -25.20 -5.32
N ALA A 807 8.92 -25.04 -6.06
CA ALA A 807 9.63 -23.78 -6.20
C ALA A 807 9.31 -23.10 -7.54
N VAL A 808 8.98 -21.81 -7.48
CA VAL A 808 8.63 -20.96 -8.64
C VAL A 808 9.41 -19.66 -8.64
N ASP A 809 9.44 -19.02 -9.80
CA ASP A 809 9.67 -17.57 -9.94
C ASP A 809 8.36 -16.80 -9.70
N PHE A 810 8.46 -15.60 -9.13
CA PHE A 810 7.36 -14.70 -8.78
C PHE A 810 6.19 -15.39 -8.08
N ALA A 811 6.42 -15.94 -6.89
CA ALA A 811 5.41 -16.69 -6.12
C ALA A 811 4.16 -15.87 -5.69
N THR A 812 4.20 -14.55 -5.84
CA THR A 812 3.06 -13.61 -5.71
C THR A 812 2.14 -13.60 -6.94
N ILE A 813 2.53 -14.26 -8.04
CA ILE A 813 1.77 -14.37 -9.28
C ILE A 813 1.31 -15.83 -9.44
N GLY A 814 0.02 -16.04 -9.68
CA GLY A 814 -0.58 -17.37 -9.82
C GLY A 814 -1.09 -17.97 -8.50
N ASP A 815 -1.20 -19.30 -8.47
CA ASP A 815 -1.99 -20.05 -7.48
C ASP A 815 -1.13 -20.94 -6.56
N LEU A 816 0.19 -20.69 -6.42
CA LEU A 816 1.10 -21.61 -5.71
C LEU A 816 0.62 -21.92 -4.28
N VAL A 817 0.43 -20.89 -3.46
CA VAL A 817 0.04 -21.06 -2.04
C VAL A 817 -1.33 -21.75 -1.88
N PRO A 818 -2.42 -21.33 -2.57
CA PRO A 818 -3.69 -22.05 -2.46
C PRO A 818 -3.64 -23.47 -3.06
N THR A 819 -2.87 -23.72 -4.12
CA THR A 819 -2.68 -25.07 -4.67
C THR A 819 -1.96 -25.99 -3.68
N VAL A 820 -0.93 -25.48 -2.98
CA VAL A 820 -0.24 -26.24 -1.93
C VAL A 820 -1.13 -26.46 -0.70
N ALA A 821 -1.99 -25.50 -0.33
CA ALA A 821 -2.99 -25.71 0.71
C ALA A 821 -3.99 -26.82 0.34
N GLU A 822 -4.48 -26.83 -0.91
CA GLU A 822 -5.34 -27.91 -1.43
C GLU A 822 -4.63 -29.27 -1.38
N LEU A 823 -3.39 -29.36 -1.88
CA LEU A 823 -2.61 -30.60 -1.90
C LEU A 823 -2.40 -31.20 -0.51
N ASN A 824 -2.16 -30.36 0.51
CA ASN A 824 -2.06 -30.82 1.89
C ASN A 824 -3.40 -31.32 2.44
N HIS A 825 -4.51 -30.59 2.20
CA HIS A 825 -5.85 -30.99 2.65
C HIS A 825 -6.38 -32.25 1.94
N LEU A 826 -5.91 -32.56 0.73
CA LEU A 826 -6.27 -33.78 0.01
C LEU A 826 -5.61 -35.05 0.59
N GLN A 827 -4.59 -34.93 1.45
CA GLN A 827 -3.95 -36.09 2.09
C GLN A 827 -4.77 -36.70 3.24
N ASP A 828 -5.92 -36.12 3.59
CA ASP A 828 -6.84 -36.57 4.66
C ASP A 828 -8.10 -37.28 4.12
N ARG A 829 -8.09 -37.72 2.85
CA ARG A 829 -9.21 -38.39 2.17
C ARG A 829 -8.81 -39.72 1.51
#